data_AF-A0AAU4XMQ9-F1
#
_entry.id   AF-A0AAU4XMQ9-F1
#
_cell.length_a   1.000
_cell.length_b   1.000
_cell.length_c   1.000
_cell.angle_alpha   90.00
_cell.angle_beta   90.00
_cell.angle_gamma   90.00
#
_symmetry.space_group_name_H-M   'P 1'
#
loop_
_entity.id
_entity.type
_entity.pdbx_description
1 polymer ?
#
loop_
_entity_poly.entity_id
_entity_poly.type
_entity_poly.pdbx_seq_one_letter_code
_entity_poly.pdbx_strand_id
1 'polypeptide(L)'
;MLTIPRPRRLAVAAVAAVGAMCVSVLPAAAIQGAPPSKALRAGPMAHAPRQAQAAASAAVGATKSFSVYEAEEGTPGGGAAVRSLTSAPTTQYSSAALEASGHSYVHLDGTGQSVQWTNNTGQPISFLNVRASIPDSASGGGVTGTLNLYVNGVFRQELNLNSRQSWVYEGNGNYNTSDNQNPADGDPRVFWDESHTFVTGSPIPAGATFSLRKDSDSSASFYDVDSVDVENPPAPLTQPANSISITSCGAAADNNPTNGAADSQSVDSRAAIQNCIDQAQSQGKTLWIPQGTFYVKGTTGLNAQGITIAGAGMWYSTIYRDVPVPNSTPLAALFDLTSCTVRNFHVDANAVSRSTIGGDGGAMDTTGTGWLADGIWTQHTMSGFWASGTGGTVQNSRLTSIWADGINVNNVSLGADTGNNLTVTDNFVRGTGDDAIAINSVNYNTNSDGSKTYYNPMSNVAVSDNTSIAPWGGKGVGIYGGSGHQVKDNYISDTARYIGLGAGRFGVNGSDLLSATVTGNTVVRSGGNAYSQGQPALHIGNGGDGQNTGIVDKVTVTGNTVTDSLYDGIGFSTSTNTLLQDNTVSSPGRNGIAISPSFYPAPTGSATITGNTVTGLGSGTSAFVNNSTGFVATLSDNHWPPPAPEGPYGGTPTAVPGTVQAENYDTGGQGVAYNVTSVNGNANSYRADGVDLDNTADTGGGYNLGWTSGGQWFRYTVDVATAGTYTLGLRVAAPSAVAGALHLSDASGTDLTGAVDLPATGDWQTWATVTTHVVLPAGRQILALNQDTGGWNINHLAFAAGSGSPQATLTASPGSLTFADQAVNTTSAAQTVTVTNSGTATASIAGVTAGGDFAQTSTCGTSLAAGANCTVSVTFRPTASGTRTGTLTLTGNQSNNPTTVALSGTGTDTTGTNLAAGKPTSESSHTDVYPSSNVTDSDQGSYWESANNTFPQWVQVDLGSARSASRVVLQLPATWGARSQTLTLSGSTDGTTFTALKSSAVYTFDPNTKNTVTLTFSAATQRYFRVTITANNGWPAGQVSEFQIWAS
;
A
#
# COMPACT_ATOMS: atom_id res chain seq x y z
N MET A 1 -15.83 -73.54 -22.65
CA MET A 1 -16.74 -74.03 -21.59
C MET A 1 -17.14 -72.82 -20.75
N LEU A 2 -18.43 -72.47 -20.61
CA LEU A 2 -19.45 -73.11 -19.74
C LEU A 2 -19.10 -72.99 -18.24
N THR A 3 -19.95 -72.48 -17.33
CA THR A 3 -21.36 -71.99 -17.47
C THR A 3 -21.79 -71.00 -16.36
N ILE A 4 -22.96 -70.37 -16.52
CA ILE A 4 -23.64 -69.42 -15.60
C ILE A 4 -24.84 -70.11 -14.92
N PRO A 5 -25.22 -69.76 -13.65
CA PRO A 5 -26.58 -69.27 -13.39
C PRO A 5 -26.73 -68.11 -12.38
N ARG A 6 -27.87 -67.39 -12.48
CA ARG A 6 -28.38 -66.30 -11.60
C ARG A 6 -29.50 -66.88 -10.67
N PRO A 7 -30.60 -66.22 -10.15
CA PRO A 7 -31.20 -64.84 -10.25
C PRO A 7 -31.52 -64.17 -8.87
N ARG A 8 -32.18 -62.99 -8.69
CA ARG A 8 -33.22 -62.18 -9.39
C ARG A 8 -32.94 -60.65 -9.17
N ARG A 9 -33.42 -59.61 -9.91
CA ARG A 9 -34.35 -59.37 -11.04
C ARG A 9 -35.81 -58.87 -10.74
N LEU A 10 -35.97 -57.57 -10.47
CA LEU A 10 -37.15 -56.67 -10.70
C LEU A 10 -36.58 -55.21 -10.70
N ALA A 11 -36.76 -54.27 -11.65
CA ALA A 11 -37.71 -54.02 -12.76
C ALA A 11 -39.12 -53.59 -12.32
N VAL A 12 -39.83 -52.61 -12.91
CA VAL A 12 -39.67 -51.77 -14.14
C VAL A 12 -39.92 -50.27 -13.72
N ALA A 13 -39.93 -49.15 -14.47
CA ALA A 13 -40.01 -48.80 -15.90
C ALA A 13 -39.46 -47.35 -16.17
N ALA A 14 -39.54 -46.84 -17.42
CA ALA A 14 -39.27 -45.44 -17.81
C ALA A 14 -40.15 -45.00 -19.01
N VAL A 15 -40.45 -43.71 -19.15
CA VAL A 15 -41.08 -43.05 -20.33
C VAL A 15 -40.49 -41.63 -20.48
N ALA A 16 -40.48 -41.06 -21.69
CA ALA A 16 -39.81 -39.80 -22.02
C ALA A 16 -40.65 -38.86 -22.92
N ALA A 17 -40.03 -37.73 -23.31
CA ALA A 17 -40.27 -36.90 -24.50
C ALA A 17 -41.09 -35.59 -24.39
N VAL A 18 -40.37 -34.49 -24.64
CA VAL A 18 -40.69 -33.35 -25.54
C VAL A 18 -41.96 -32.51 -25.29
N GLY A 19 -41.72 -31.21 -25.08
CA GLY A 19 -42.71 -30.14 -25.28
C GLY A 19 -42.05 -28.77 -25.09
N ALA A 20 -41.98 -27.93 -26.13
CA ALA A 20 -41.35 -26.62 -26.09
C ALA A 20 -42.29 -25.53 -26.62
N MET A 21 -42.39 -24.40 -25.92
CA MET A 21 -42.74 -23.09 -26.50
C MET A 21 -42.42 -21.95 -25.52
N CYS A 22 -42.17 -20.75 -26.05
CA CYS A 22 -41.66 -19.60 -25.32
C CYS A 22 -42.77 -18.66 -24.82
N VAL A 23 -42.59 -18.06 -23.64
CA VAL A 23 -43.01 -16.68 -23.33
C VAL A 23 -41.93 -16.03 -22.47
N SER A 24 -41.64 -14.74 -22.71
CA SER A 24 -40.55 -13.98 -22.08
C SER A 24 -41.05 -12.96 -21.04
N VAL A 25 -40.40 -12.91 -19.86
CA VAL A 25 -40.30 -11.71 -19.02
C VAL A 25 -38.92 -11.70 -18.33
N LEU A 26 -38.31 -10.52 -18.16
CA LEU A 26 -37.02 -10.31 -17.47
C LEU A 26 -37.22 -9.97 -15.96
N PRO A 27 -36.18 -9.99 -15.11
CA PRO A 27 -36.33 -10.46 -13.73
C PRO A 27 -36.51 -9.35 -12.67
N ALA A 28 -36.88 -9.80 -11.46
CA ALA A 28 -36.66 -9.09 -10.20
C ALA A 28 -35.52 -9.76 -9.41
N ALA A 29 -34.81 -8.99 -8.59
CA ALA A 29 -33.57 -9.44 -7.92
C ALA A 29 -33.82 -10.46 -6.79
N ALA A 30 -32.83 -11.35 -6.58
CA ALA A 30 -32.76 -12.27 -5.45
C ALA A 30 -31.46 -12.08 -4.67
N ILE A 31 -31.56 -11.98 -3.34
CA ILE A 31 -30.43 -11.72 -2.43
C ILE A 31 -29.71 -13.04 -2.13
N GLN A 32 -28.38 -13.07 -2.26
CA GLN A 32 -27.58 -14.24 -1.85
C GLN A 32 -27.41 -14.29 -0.33
N GLY A 33 -27.60 -15.47 0.26
CA GLY A 33 -27.35 -15.73 1.68
C GLY A 33 -25.88 -16.12 1.94
N ALA A 34 -25.36 -15.74 3.11
CA ALA A 34 -23.98 -16.01 3.50
C ALA A 34 -23.73 -17.50 3.86
N PRO A 35 -22.55 -18.06 3.55
CA PRO A 35 -22.13 -19.38 4.01
C PRO A 35 -21.70 -19.38 5.49
N PRO A 36 -21.74 -20.54 6.19
CA PRO A 36 -21.45 -20.62 7.62
C PRO A 36 -19.95 -20.57 7.94
N SER A 37 -19.61 -19.98 9.08
CA SER A 37 -18.23 -19.86 9.58
C SER A 37 -17.64 -21.20 10.05
N LYS A 38 -16.35 -21.41 9.76
CA LYS A 38 -15.50 -22.41 10.41
C LYS A 38 -14.44 -21.69 11.23
N ALA A 39 -14.13 -22.22 12.41
CA ALA A 39 -13.13 -21.62 13.29
C ALA A 39 -11.72 -21.73 12.68
N LEU A 40 -11.04 -20.59 12.57
CA LEU A 40 -9.63 -20.52 12.21
C LEU A 40 -8.77 -21.05 13.36
N ARG A 41 -7.81 -21.93 13.04
CA ARG A 41 -6.60 -22.11 13.85
C ARG A 41 -5.52 -21.21 13.28
N ALA A 42 -4.75 -20.54 14.14
CA ALA A 42 -3.57 -19.82 13.70
C ALA A 42 -2.53 -20.80 13.14
N GLY A 43 -2.04 -20.48 11.94
CA GLY A 43 -0.89 -21.08 11.28
C GLY A 43 -0.13 -19.98 10.53
N PRO A 44 1.03 -20.27 9.92
CA PRO A 44 1.75 -19.30 9.10
C PRO A 44 0.87 -18.80 7.94
N MET A 45 1.17 -17.60 7.43
CA MET A 45 0.37 -16.95 6.39
C MET A 45 0.32 -17.78 5.10
N ALA A 46 -0.76 -18.52 4.91
CA ALA A 46 -1.09 -19.15 3.64
C ALA A 46 -1.34 -18.03 2.63
N HIS A 47 -0.45 -17.91 1.64
CA HIS A 47 -0.61 -16.97 0.54
C HIS A 47 -1.89 -17.33 -0.25
N ALA A 48 -2.42 -16.37 -1.02
CA ALA A 48 -3.62 -16.62 -1.83
C ALA A 48 -3.39 -17.80 -2.80
N PRO A 49 -4.38 -18.69 -3.01
CA PRO A 49 -4.20 -19.85 -3.89
C PRO A 49 -3.88 -19.42 -5.32
N ARG A 50 -2.74 -19.90 -5.86
CA ARG A 50 -2.12 -19.50 -7.15
C ARG A 50 -3.11 -19.43 -8.34
N GLN A 51 -4.12 -20.30 -8.34
CA GLN A 51 -5.24 -20.29 -9.31
C GLN A 51 -5.94 -18.92 -9.48
N ALA A 52 -5.96 -18.06 -8.45
CA ALA A 52 -6.51 -16.71 -8.56
C ALA A 52 -5.62 -15.76 -9.40
N GLN A 53 -4.30 -15.95 -9.35
CA GLN A 53 -3.31 -15.16 -10.12
C GLN A 53 -3.27 -15.62 -11.59
N ALA A 54 -3.47 -16.91 -11.86
CA ALA A 54 -3.64 -17.43 -13.22
C ALA A 54 -4.81 -16.75 -13.95
N ALA A 55 -5.95 -16.53 -13.27
CA ALA A 55 -7.10 -15.82 -13.83
C ALA A 55 -6.81 -14.33 -14.15
N ALA A 56 -5.94 -13.66 -13.39
CA ALA A 56 -5.51 -12.29 -13.70
C ALA A 56 -4.64 -12.23 -14.96
N SER A 57 -3.76 -13.23 -15.17
CA SER A 57 -2.92 -13.35 -16.38
C SER A 57 -3.70 -13.67 -17.67
N ALA A 58 -5.01 -13.91 -17.57
CA ALA A 58 -5.91 -14.14 -18.70
C ALA A 58 -6.73 -12.88 -19.09
N ALA A 59 -6.53 -11.75 -18.39
CA ALA A 59 -7.24 -10.49 -18.62
C ALA A 59 -6.31 -9.33 -19.04
N VAL A 60 -5.00 -9.44 -18.77
CA VAL A 60 -3.96 -8.45 -19.11
C VAL A 60 -2.63 -9.17 -19.40
N GLY A 61 -1.74 -8.50 -20.15
CA GLY A 61 -0.51 -9.09 -20.69
C GLY A 61 -0.70 -9.76 -22.05
N ALA A 62 0.34 -10.46 -22.51
CA ALA A 62 0.46 -10.91 -23.89
C ALA A 62 -0.38 -12.13 -24.25
N THR A 63 -0.86 -12.13 -25.50
CA THR A 63 -1.66 -13.15 -26.17
C THR A 63 -0.80 -14.35 -26.57
N LYS A 64 -0.31 -15.09 -25.56
CA LYS A 64 0.58 -16.25 -25.75
C LYS A 64 -0.01 -17.29 -26.72
N SER A 65 0.79 -17.70 -27.72
CA SER A 65 0.50 -18.87 -28.58
C SER A 65 0.58 -20.20 -27.81
N PHE A 66 1.26 -20.18 -26.67
CA PHE A 66 1.58 -21.32 -25.83
C PHE A 66 0.86 -21.27 -24.48
N SER A 67 0.72 -22.44 -23.87
CA SER A 67 0.31 -22.58 -22.47
C SER A 67 1.55 -22.79 -21.60
N VAL A 68 1.63 -22.11 -20.45
CA VAL A 68 2.68 -22.34 -19.44
C VAL A 68 2.15 -23.36 -18.43
N TYR A 69 2.98 -24.32 -18.06
CA TYR A 69 2.75 -25.26 -16.97
C TYR A 69 3.85 -25.08 -15.92
N GLU A 70 3.51 -24.40 -14.82
CA GLU A 70 4.42 -24.23 -13.67
C GLU A 70 4.63 -25.59 -12.97
N ALA A 71 5.84 -25.85 -12.49
CA ALA A 71 6.19 -27.17 -11.97
C ALA A 71 5.54 -27.50 -10.62
N GLU A 72 5.36 -26.51 -9.74
CA GLU A 72 4.67 -26.68 -8.45
C GLU A 72 3.15 -26.81 -8.57
N GLU A 73 2.56 -26.43 -9.71
CA GLU A 73 1.18 -26.80 -10.06
C GLU A 73 1.10 -28.20 -10.71
N GLY A 74 2.25 -28.80 -11.06
CA GLY A 74 2.36 -30.20 -11.43
C GLY A 74 2.19 -31.16 -10.24
N THR A 75 2.23 -32.45 -10.53
CA THR A 75 2.25 -33.53 -9.53
C THR A 75 3.67 -34.06 -9.37
N PRO A 76 4.36 -33.81 -8.24
CA PRO A 76 5.65 -34.43 -7.93
C PRO A 76 5.52 -35.94 -7.76
N GLY A 77 6.49 -36.69 -8.29
CA GLY A 77 6.56 -38.15 -8.26
C GLY A 77 7.92 -38.65 -7.79
N GLY A 78 8.00 -39.91 -7.36
CA GLY A 78 9.25 -40.56 -6.95
C GLY A 78 9.93 -40.00 -5.68
N GLY A 79 9.32 -39.01 -5.01
CA GLY A 79 9.93 -38.29 -3.90
C GLY A 79 10.46 -36.89 -4.25
N ALA A 80 10.22 -36.41 -5.47
CA ALA A 80 10.50 -35.03 -5.91
C ALA A 80 9.93 -34.00 -4.92
N ALA A 81 10.65 -32.90 -4.70
CA ALA A 81 10.30 -31.89 -3.71
C ALA A 81 9.99 -30.53 -4.35
N VAL A 82 8.84 -29.94 -4.01
CA VAL A 82 8.58 -28.53 -4.29
C VAL A 82 9.51 -27.67 -3.42
N ARG A 83 10.15 -26.68 -4.02
CA ARG A 83 10.93 -25.62 -3.37
C ARG A 83 10.26 -24.29 -3.68
N SER A 84 10.09 -23.43 -2.68
CA SER A 84 9.46 -22.11 -2.84
C SER A 84 10.14 -21.08 -1.95
N LEU A 85 10.09 -19.81 -2.35
CA LEU A 85 10.43 -18.70 -1.45
C LEU A 85 9.40 -18.64 -0.31
N THR A 86 9.86 -18.51 0.94
CA THR A 86 9.00 -18.49 2.14
C THR A 86 8.93 -17.14 2.84
N SER A 87 9.77 -16.19 2.43
CA SER A 87 9.91 -14.85 3.00
C SER A 87 10.71 -13.97 2.04
N ALA A 88 10.46 -12.67 2.03
CA ALA A 88 11.26 -11.71 1.26
C ALA A 88 12.75 -11.74 1.69
N PRO A 89 13.72 -11.60 0.75
CA PRO A 89 15.16 -11.62 1.07
C PRO A 89 15.60 -10.54 2.08
N THR A 90 16.30 -10.91 3.14
CA THR A 90 16.94 -9.93 4.05
C THR A 90 18.22 -9.31 3.49
N THR A 91 18.78 -9.91 2.45
CA THR A 91 20.03 -9.52 1.77
C THR A 91 19.79 -9.28 0.28
N GLN A 92 20.70 -8.54 -0.35
CA GLN A 92 20.71 -8.28 -1.80
C GLN A 92 21.02 -9.50 -2.70
N TYR A 93 21.49 -10.60 -2.10
CA TYR A 93 21.90 -11.81 -2.81
C TYR A 93 20.71 -12.65 -3.27
N SER A 94 20.89 -13.32 -4.40
CA SER A 94 19.83 -14.10 -5.06
C SER A 94 19.64 -15.50 -4.48
N SER A 95 18.64 -16.22 -5.00
CA SER A 95 18.49 -17.67 -4.81
C SER A 95 17.65 -18.27 -5.95
N ALA A 96 17.78 -19.57 -6.22
CA ALA A 96 17.02 -20.23 -7.28
C ALA A 96 15.50 -20.02 -7.13
N ALA A 97 14.99 -20.04 -5.89
CA ALA A 97 13.57 -19.82 -5.61
C ALA A 97 13.12 -18.35 -5.74
N LEU A 98 14.04 -17.38 -5.75
CA LEU A 98 13.77 -15.95 -5.97
C LEU A 98 13.76 -15.57 -7.46
N GLU A 99 14.48 -16.32 -8.29
CA GLU A 99 14.51 -16.15 -9.76
C GLU A 99 13.52 -17.07 -10.49
N ALA A 100 12.74 -17.87 -9.75
CA ALA A 100 11.75 -18.79 -10.30
C ALA A 100 10.43 -18.09 -10.61
N SER A 101 9.72 -18.57 -11.64
CA SER A 101 8.33 -18.23 -11.90
C SER A 101 7.49 -18.62 -10.68
N GLY A 102 6.59 -17.74 -10.26
CA GLY A 102 5.81 -17.96 -9.03
C GLY A 102 6.65 -18.10 -7.75
N HIS A 103 7.93 -17.70 -7.77
CA HIS A 103 8.94 -17.97 -6.74
C HIS A 103 8.97 -19.45 -6.29
N SER A 104 8.81 -20.41 -7.22
CA SER A 104 8.74 -21.83 -6.89
C SER A 104 9.21 -22.75 -8.02
N TYR A 105 9.72 -23.94 -7.68
CA TYR A 105 10.14 -24.97 -8.64
C TYR A 105 10.02 -26.38 -8.05
N VAL A 106 10.23 -27.43 -8.85
CA VAL A 106 10.34 -28.83 -8.39
C VAL A 106 11.76 -29.34 -8.55
N HIS A 107 12.35 -29.78 -7.44
CA HIS A 107 13.69 -30.33 -7.33
C HIS A 107 13.69 -31.85 -7.57
N LEU A 108 14.57 -32.31 -8.48
CA LEU A 108 14.75 -33.71 -8.89
C LEU A 108 16.21 -34.16 -8.66
N ASP A 109 16.53 -34.68 -7.47
CA ASP A 109 17.86 -35.22 -7.11
C ASP A 109 17.96 -36.75 -7.23
N GLY A 110 16.86 -37.47 -7.00
CA GLY A 110 16.79 -38.93 -7.01
C GLY A 110 16.37 -39.53 -8.35
N THR A 111 16.96 -40.68 -8.71
CA THR A 111 16.50 -41.49 -9.86
C THR A 111 15.06 -41.95 -9.67
N GLY A 112 14.23 -41.71 -10.68
CA GLY A 112 12.78 -41.97 -10.68
C GLY A 112 11.94 -40.79 -10.19
N GLN A 113 12.54 -39.69 -9.72
CA GLN A 113 11.82 -38.47 -9.37
C GLN A 113 11.34 -37.72 -10.61
N SER A 114 10.12 -37.18 -10.57
CA SER A 114 9.46 -36.52 -11.70
C SER A 114 8.55 -35.37 -11.29
N VAL A 115 8.21 -34.52 -12.25
CA VAL A 115 7.01 -33.65 -12.22
C VAL A 115 6.08 -34.01 -13.38
N GLN A 116 4.77 -34.13 -13.12
CA GLN A 116 3.76 -34.57 -14.08
C GLN A 116 2.58 -33.60 -14.19
N TRP A 117 2.13 -33.36 -15.42
CA TRP A 117 0.92 -32.59 -15.73
C TRP A 117 0.01 -33.36 -16.70
N THR A 118 -1.20 -32.84 -16.92
CA THR A 118 -2.14 -33.29 -17.96
C THR A 118 -2.27 -32.21 -19.02
N ASN A 119 -2.20 -32.57 -20.30
CA ASN A 119 -2.44 -31.62 -21.39
C ASN A 119 -3.91 -31.17 -21.40
N ASN A 120 -4.18 -30.03 -20.76
CA ASN A 120 -5.49 -29.41 -20.66
C ASN A 120 -5.67 -28.24 -21.66
N THR A 121 -4.72 -28.04 -22.58
CA THR A 121 -4.73 -26.92 -23.56
C THR A 121 -5.88 -26.98 -24.57
N GLY A 122 -6.58 -28.12 -24.67
CA GLY A 122 -7.56 -28.39 -25.72
C GLY A 122 -6.96 -28.72 -27.10
N GLN A 123 -5.64 -28.62 -27.26
CA GLN A 123 -4.90 -28.90 -28.49
C GLN A 123 -3.88 -30.03 -28.28
N PRO A 124 -3.34 -30.64 -29.34
CA PRO A 124 -2.09 -31.40 -29.22
C PRO A 124 -0.94 -30.47 -28.78
N ILE A 125 0.12 -31.05 -28.21
CA ILE A 125 1.41 -30.40 -27.99
C ILE A 125 2.44 -31.06 -28.91
N SER A 126 3.12 -30.28 -29.75
CA SER A 126 4.21 -30.74 -30.61
C SER A 126 5.54 -30.02 -30.37
N PHE A 127 5.56 -28.95 -29.56
CA PHE A 127 6.77 -28.24 -29.15
C PHE A 127 6.75 -27.99 -27.64
N LEU A 128 7.92 -28.13 -27.00
CA LEU A 128 8.16 -27.79 -25.60
C LEU A 128 9.29 -26.76 -25.53
N ASN A 129 9.17 -25.79 -24.63
CA ASN A 129 10.29 -25.07 -24.05
C ASN A 129 10.30 -25.30 -22.54
N VAL A 130 11.41 -25.78 -21.99
CA VAL A 130 11.58 -26.09 -20.58
C VAL A 130 12.49 -25.04 -19.95
N ARG A 131 12.00 -24.34 -18.92
CA ARG A 131 12.82 -23.52 -18.04
C ARG A 131 13.28 -24.36 -16.86
N ALA A 132 14.59 -24.49 -16.70
CA ALA A 132 15.19 -25.39 -15.72
C ALA A 132 16.55 -24.88 -15.24
N SER A 133 17.01 -25.43 -14.10
CA SER A 133 18.40 -25.34 -13.66
C SER A 133 18.98 -26.74 -13.58
N ILE A 134 20.23 -26.88 -14.01
CA ILE A 134 21.09 -28.03 -13.71
C ILE A 134 22.38 -27.49 -13.06
N PRO A 135 23.07 -28.25 -12.21
CA PRO A 135 24.27 -27.80 -11.51
C PRO A 135 25.35 -27.25 -12.45
N ASP A 136 26.13 -26.31 -11.95
CA ASP A 136 27.39 -25.88 -12.56
C ASP A 136 28.47 -26.99 -12.47
N SER A 137 29.53 -26.80 -13.25
CA SER A 137 30.81 -27.49 -13.09
C SER A 137 31.49 -27.05 -11.78
N ALA A 138 32.26 -27.95 -11.17
CA ALA A 138 33.01 -27.67 -9.93
C ALA A 138 34.13 -26.61 -10.09
N SER A 139 34.35 -26.10 -11.31
CA SER A 139 35.28 -25.02 -11.62
C SER A 139 34.63 -23.91 -12.48
N GLY A 140 33.28 -23.83 -12.51
CA GLY A 140 32.56 -22.90 -13.36
C GLY A 140 32.42 -23.37 -14.81
N GLY A 141 31.69 -22.58 -15.61
CA GLY A 141 31.54 -22.77 -17.05
C GLY A 141 30.52 -23.85 -17.47
N GLY A 142 29.70 -24.34 -16.53
CA GLY A 142 28.55 -25.20 -16.79
C GLY A 142 28.84 -26.65 -17.16
N VAL A 143 27.77 -27.43 -17.26
CA VAL A 143 27.75 -28.80 -17.80
C VAL A 143 26.62 -28.95 -18.83
N THR A 144 26.48 -30.14 -19.40
CA THR A 144 25.27 -30.56 -20.14
C THR A 144 24.64 -31.78 -19.47
N GLY A 145 23.31 -31.90 -19.54
CA GLY A 145 22.58 -33.01 -18.95
C GLY A 145 21.28 -33.33 -19.66
N THR A 146 20.86 -34.60 -19.64
CA THR A 146 19.62 -35.07 -20.25
C THR A 146 18.51 -35.23 -19.21
N LEU A 147 17.30 -34.73 -19.48
CA LEU A 147 16.12 -34.95 -18.64
C LEU A 147 15.02 -35.63 -19.48
N ASN A 148 14.41 -36.70 -18.97
CA ASN A 148 13.61 -37.59 -19.82
C ASN A 148 12.14 -37.17 -19.86
N LEU A 149 11.61 -36.96 -21.06
CA LEU A 149 10.18 -36.72 -21.31
C LEU A 149 9.44 -38.05 -21.37
N TYR A 150 8.35 -38.16 -20.61
CA TYR A 150 7.40 -39.26 -20.62
C TYR A 150 6.01 -38.79 -21.04
N VAL A 151 5.27 -39.64 -21.76
CA VAL A 151 3.88 -39.42 -22.19
C VAL A 151 3.04 -40.64 -21.82
N ASN A 152 1.97 -40.44 -21.06
CA ASN A 152 1.15 -41.51 -20.46
C ASN A 152 1.97 -42.58 -19.73
N GLY A 153 3.05 -42.16 -19.04
CA GLY A 153 3.98 -43.04 -18.32
C GLY A 153 4.98 -43.81 -19.19
N VAL A 154 4.96 -43.63 -20.52
CA VAL A 154 5.89 -44.25 -21.48
C VAL A 154 6.96 -43.25 -21.88
N PHE A 155 8.23 -43.67 -21.91
CA PHE A 155 9.36 -42.83 -22.35
C PHE A 155 9.12 -42.31 -23.78
N ARG A 156 9.45 -41.04 -24.01
CA ARG A 156 9.34 -40.40 -25.32
C ARG A 156 10.71 -40.07 -25.91
N GLN A 157 11.47 -39.21 -25.24
CA GLN A 157 12.77 -38.71 -25.69
C GLN A 157 13.55 -38.13 -24.50
N GLU A 158 14.86 -38.02 -24.68
CA GLU A 158 15.71 -37.19 -23.84
C GLU A 158 15.54 -35.70 -24.24
N LEU A 159 15.61 -34.80 -23.26
CA LEU A 159 15.68 -33.36 -23.47
C LEU A 159 17.08 -32.89 -23.06
N ASN A 160 17.79 -32.21 -23.97
CA ASN A 160 19.12 -31.66 -23.70
C ASN A 160 19.01 -30.34 -22.94
N LEU A 161 19.60 -30.28 -21.74
CA LEU A 161 19.73 -29.08 -20.91
C LEU A 161 21.21 -28.73 -20.74
N ASN A 162 21.51 -27.46 -20.49
CA ASN A 162 22.86 -26.97 -20.23
C ASN A 162 22.89 -25.97 -19.07
N SER A 163 24.06 -25.77 -18.46
CA SER A 163 24.29 -24.75 -17.41
C SER A 163 25.44 -23.79 -17.74
N ARG A 164 25.79 -23.64 -19.03
CA ARG A 164 26.88 -22.77 -19.52
C ARG A 164 26.48 -21.31 -19.64
N GLN A 165 25.17 -21.07 -19.77
CA GLN A 165 24.56 -19.77 -20.02
C GLN A 165 23.73 -19.32 -18.79
N SER A 166 24.10 -19.87 -17.63
CA SER A 166 23.60 -19.63 -16.28
C SER A 166 24.81 -19.70 -15.31
N TRP A 167 24.58 -19.58 -14.00
CA TRP A 167 25.59 -19.63 -12.93
C TRP A 167 26.64 -18.51 -12.99
N VAL A 168 26.24 -17.34 -12.49
CA VAL A 168 27.12 -16.23 -12.13
C VAL A 168 27.28 -16.19 -10.62
N TYR A 169 28.48 -15.89 -10.11
CA TYR A 169 28.80 -15.85 -8.68
C TYR A 169 29.10 -14.43 -8.20
N GLU A 170 28.52 -14.03 -7.08
CA GLU A 170 28.64 -12.67 -6.56
C GLU A 170 28.96 -12.56 -5.06
N GLY A 171 29.70 -11.50 -4.73
CA GLY A 171 30.03 -11.11 -3.37
C GLY A 171 30.30 -9.60 -3.30
N ASN A 172 30.90 -9.16 -2.20
CA ASN A 172 31.15 -7.74 -1.92
C ASN A 172 32.00 -7.00 -2.98
N GLY A 173 32.76 -7.71 -3.82
CA GLY A 173 33.60 -7.12 -4.85
C GLY A 173 32.95 -6.95 -6.22
N ASN A 174 31.88 -7.69 -6.53
CA ASN A 174 31.40 -7.86 -7.91
C ASN A 174 29.86 -7.95 -8.07
N TYR A 175 29.09 -7.65 -7.02
CA TYR A 175 27.60 -7.64 -6.99
C TYR A 175 26.88 -6.93 -8.17
N ASN A 176 27.54 -5.96 -8.83
CA ASN A 176 27.00 -5.24 -10.00
C ASN A 176 27.48 -5.80 -11.36
N THR A 177 28.20 -6.92 -11.40
CA THR A 177 28.74 -7.53 -12.62
C THR A 177 28.11 -8.90 -12.86
N SER A 178 27.94 -9.28 -14.13
CA SER A 178 27.34 -10.57 -14.53
C SER A 178 28.33 -11.50 -15.25
N ASP A 179 29.63 -11.33 -15.00
CA ASP A 179 30.75 -11.90 -15.76
C ASP A 179 31.57 -12.95 -14.99
N ASN A 180 31.42 -13.01 -13.68
CA ASN A 180 32.13 -13.96 -12.84
C ASN A 180 31.42 -15.33 -12.80
N GLN A 181 32.01 -16.33 -13.46
CA GLN A 181 31.55 -17.73 -13.43
C GLN A 181 32.37 -18.63 -12.49
N ASN A 182 33.24 -18.08 -11.63
CA ASN A 182 34.06 -18.89 -10.73
C ASN A 182 33.31 -19.21 -9.42
N PRO A 183 32.98 -20.49 -9.12
CA PRO A 183 32.24 -20.85 -7.91
C PRO A 183 32.99 -20.59 -6.59
N ALA A 184 34.29 -20.28 -6.65
CA ALA A 184 35.10 -19.95 -5.49
C ALA A 184 34.98 -18.47 -5.04
N ASP A 185 34.38 -17.59 -5.86
CA ASP A 185 34.46 -16.13 -5.68
C ASP A 185 33.18 -15.47 -5.14
N GLY A 186 32.08 -16.20 -4.96
CA GLY A 186 30.82 -15.64 -4.45
C GLY A 186 29.66 -16.64 -4.30
N ASP A 187 28.50 -16.14 -3.88
CA ASP A 187 27.23 -16.88 -3.84
C ASP A 187 26.59 -16.92 -5.26
N PRO A 188 25.92 -18.01 -5.65
CA PRO A 188 25.38 -18.18 -7.01
C PRO A 188 24.12 -17.34 -7.29
N ARG A 189 23.96 -16.94 -8.56
CA ARG A 189 22.77 -16.33 -9.16
C ARG A 189 22.68 -16.62 -10.67
N VAL A 190 21.60 -16.20 -11.32
CA VAL A 190 21.27 -16.56 -12.73
C VAL A 190 21.15 -18.08 -12.86
N PHE A 191 20.24 -18.68 -12.09
CA PHE A 191 20.12 -20.14 -11.97
C PHE A 191 19.46 -20.80 -13.19
N TRP A 192 18.57 -20.06 -13.88
CA TRP A 192 17.62 -20.61 -14.83
C TRP A 192 18.04 -20.38 -16.27
N ASP A 193 17.92 -21.43 -17.09
CA ASP A 193 18.01 -21.32 -18.55
C ASP A 193 16.81 -22.00 -19.23
N GLU A 194 16.58 -21.70 -20.51
CA GLU A 194 15.46 -22.17 -21.30
C GLU A 194 15.94 -23.04 -22.48
N SER A 195 15.37 -24.22 -22.61
CA SER A 195 15.79 -25.24 -23.59
C SER A 195 14.59 -25.82 -24.31
N HIS A 196 14.61 -25.76 -25.64
CA HIS A 196 13.42 -26.02 -26.46
C HIS A 196 13.60 -27.11 -27.52
N THR A 197 12.53 -27.85 -27.81
CA THR A 197 12.56 -28.94 -28.79
C THR A 197 11.17 -29.36 -29.29
N PHE A 198 11.15 -30.03 -30.44
CA PHE A 198 9.94 -30.69 -30.95
C PHE A 198 9.72 -32.06 -30.28
N VAL A 199 8.46 -32.40 -30.09
CA VAL A 199 8.01 -33.73 -29.66
C VAL A 199 8.24 -34.71 -30.80
N THR A 200 9.10 -35.70 -30.56
CA THR A 200 9.35 -36.81 -31.48
C THR A 200 8.08 -37.66 -31.70
N GLY A 201 7.85 -38.11 -32.93
CA GLY A 201 6.69 -38.94 -33.27
C GLY A 201 5.35 -38.17 -33.25
N SER A 202 4.31 -38.77 -32.68
CA SER A 202 2.98 -38.14 -32.63
C SER A 202 2.88 -37.09 -31.51
N PRO A 203 2.35 -35.88 -31.78
CA PRO A 203 2.09 -34.86 -30.76
C PRO A 203 1.32 -35.40 -29.54
N ILE A 204 1.57 -34.84 -28.35
CA ILE A 204 0.92 -35.23 -27.10
C ILE A 204 -0.54 -34.78 -27.16
N PRO A 205 -1.55 -35.68 -27.25
CA PRO A 205 -2.94 -35.26 -27.45
C PRO A 205 -3.52 -34.62 -26.17
N ALA A 206 -4.57 -33.81 -26.33
CA ALA A 206 -5.32 -33.29 -25.20
C ALA A 206 -5.86 -34.43 -24.31
N GLY A 207 -5.78 -34.25 -22.99
CA GLY A 207 -6.13 -35.25 -21.97
C GLY A 207 -5.06 -36.32 -21.70
N ALA A 208 -3.94 -36.35 -22.43
CA ALA A 208 -2.80 -37.20 -22.07
C ALA A 208 -1.97 -36.56 -20.94
N THR A 209 -1.40 -37.39 -20.07
CA THR A 209 -0.41 -36.94 -19.08
C THR A 209 0.97 -36.84 -19.72
N PHE A 210 1.77 -35.85 -19.35
CA PHE A 210 3.19 -35.77 -19.69
C PHE A 210 4.00 -35.42 -18.44
N SER A 211 5.25 -35.85 -18.39
CA SER A 211 6.10 -35.63 -17.22
C SER A 211 7.58 -35.59 -17.56
N LEU A 212 8.32 -34.72 -16.89
CA LEU A 212 9.78 -34.72 -16.91
C LEU A 212 10.30 -35.56 -15.74
N ARG A 213 11.28 -36.44 -15.98
CA ARG A 213 11.80 -37.39 -14.98
C ARG A 213 13.31 -37.50 -15.04
N LYS A 214 13.97 -37.46 -13.87
CA LYS A 214 15.37 -37.85 -13.71
C LYS A 214 15.44 -39.37 -13.66
N ASP A 215 16.10 -39.99 -14.63
CA ASP A 215 16.35 -41.43 -14.69
C ASP A 215 17.78 -41.78 -14.22
N SER A 216 18.23 -43.00 -14.49
CA SER A 216 19.60 -43.47 -14.18
C SER A 216 20.64 -43.08 -15.24
N ASP A 217 20.19 -42.65 -16.42
CA ASP A 217 20.98 -42.12 -17.54
C ASP A 217 21.06 -40.59 -17.51
N SER A 218 20.07 -39.91 -16.92
CA SER A 218 20.07 -38.46 -16.65
C SER A 218 21.30 -38.00 -15.85
N SER A 219 22.29 -37.44 -16.57
CA SER A 219 23.69 -37.29 -16.13
C SER A 219 23.98 -36.19 -15.11
N ALA A 220 23.15 -35.15 -14.98
CA ALA A 220 23.36 -34.10 -13.98
C ALA A 220 22.94 -34.59 -12.58
N SER A 221 23.60 -34.13 -11.51
CA SER A 221 23.32 -34.63 -10.15
C SER A 221 21.94 -34.26 -9.63
N PHE A 222 21.44 -33.07 -9.95
CA PHE A 222 20.04 -32.67 -9.78
C PHE A 222 19.50 -31.97 -11.04
N TYR A 223 18.18 -31.84 -11.10
CA TYR A 223 17.47 -31.00 -12.06
C TYR A 223 16.38 -30.24 -11.33
N ASP A 224 16.41 -28.92 -11.39
CA ASP A 224 15.32 -28.08 -10.91
C ASP A 224 14.45 -27.69 -12.10
N VAL A 225 13.17 -28.04 -12.06
CA VAL A 225 12.20 -27.70 -13.10
C VAL A 225 11.35 -26.56 -12.59
N ASP A 226 11.37 -25.43 -13.31
CA ASP A 226 10.60 -24.22 -13.00
C ASP A 226 9.27 -24.25 -13.76
N SER A 227 9.34 -24.23 -15.10
CA SER A 227 8.16 -24.13 -15.94
C SER A 227 8.36 -24.83 -17.29
N VAL A 228 7.25 -25.25 -17.90
CA VAL A 228 7.25 -25.80 -19.26
C VAL A 228 6.20 -25.07 -20.11
N ASP A 229 6.68 -24.33 -21.11
CA ASP A 229 5.80 -23.81 -22.15
C ASP A 229 5.51 -24.92 -23.16
N VAL A 230 4.24 -25.07 -23.53
CA VAL A 230 3.79 -26.10 -24.48
C VAL A 230 2.88 -25.50 -25.54
N GLU A 231 3.13 -25.87 -26.79
CA GLU A 231 2.32 -25.43 -27.93
C GLU A 231 2.35 -26.44 -29.09
N ASN A 232 1.57 -26.14 -30.13
CA ASN A 232 1.63 -26.83 -31.41
C ASN A 232 1.82 -25.78 -32.52
N PRO A 233 3.08 -25.48 -32.90
CA PRO A 233 3.38 -24.47 -33.90
C PRO A 233 2.67 -24.73 -35.23
N PRO A 234 2.37 -23.68 -36.01
CA PRO A 234 1.94 -23.85 -37.40
C PRO A 234 3.03 -24.56 -38.21
N ALA A 235 2.67 -25.15 -39.35
CA ALA A 235 3.66 -25.71 -40.28
C ALA A 235 4.61 -24.60 -40.79
N PRO A 236 5.89 -24.92 -41.11
CA PRO A 236 6.85 -23.93 -41.58
C PRO A 236 6.34 -23.10 -42.76
N LEU A 237 6.50 -21.78 -42.67
CA LEU A 237 6.14 -20.87 -43.74
C LEU A 237 7.01 -21.12 -44.98
N THR A 238 6.42 -21.00 -46.17
CA THR A 238 7.10 -21.21 -47.45
C THR A 238 7.73 -19.93 -47.98
N GLN A 239 8.87 -20.04 -48.70
CA GLN A 239 9.55 -18.90 -49.31
C GLN A 239 8.62 -18.00 -50.16
N PRO A 240 8.53 -16.68 -49.88
CA PRO A 240 7.74 -15.75 -50.68
C PRO A 240 8.27 -15.61 -52.12
N ALA A 241 7.36 -15.49 -53.10
CA ALA A 241 7.72 -15.47 -54.51
C ALA A 241 8.64 -14.29 -54.95
N ASN A 242 8.61 -13.16 -54.25
CA ASN A 242 9.53 -12.02 -54.47
C ASN A 242 10.58 -11.91 -53.36
N SER A 243 11.38 -12.97 -53.19
CA SER A 243 12.45 -13.04 -52.19
C SER A 243 13.76 -13.56 -52.75
N ILE A 244 14.83 -13.43 -51.95
CA ILE A 244 16.12 -14.11 -52.14
C ILE A 244 16.39 -14.89 -50.86
N SER A 245 16.78 -16.16 -50.95
CA SER A 245 17.05 -16.97 -49.74
C SER A 245 18.54 -17.00 -49.40
N ILE A 246 18.88 -16.92 -48.11
CA ILE A 246 20.28 -16.94 -47.65
C ILE A 246 21.04 -18.19 -48.13
N THR A 247 20.38 -19.34 -48.29
CA THR A 247 20.99 -20.56 -48.84
C THR A 247 21.35 -20.44 -50.32
N SER A 248 20.56 -19.69 -51.11
CA SER A 248 20.89 -19.35 -52.50
C SER A 248 22.07 -18.37 -52.61
N CYS A 249 22.40 -17.68 -51.51
CA CYS A 249 23.58 -16.82 -51.37
C CYS A 249 24.78 -17.53 -50.71
N GLY A 250 24.65 -18.82 -50.36
CA GLY A 250 25.73 -19.67 -49.82
C GLY A 250 25.70 -19.93 -48.31
N ALA A 251 24.68 -19.48 -47.57
CA ALA A 251 24.54 -19.79 -46.14
C ALA A 251 24.22 -21.28 -45.93
N ALA A 252 24.83 -21.90 -44.92
CA ALA A 252 24.67 -23.33 -44.63
C ALA A 252 23.68 -23.55 -43.47
N ALA A 253 22.72 -24.45 -43.68
CA ALA A 253 21.69 -24.78 -42.70
C ALA A 253 22.12 -26.00 -41.86
N ASP A 254 22.23 -25.83 -40.55
CA ASP A 254 22.19 -26.93 -39.60
C ASP A 254 20.74 -27.32 -39.30
N ASN A 255 20.47 -28.62 -39.22
CA ASN A 255 19.15 -29.17 -38.93
C ASN A 255 19.15 -30.02 -37.65
N ASN A 256 20.30 -30.19 -37.00
CA ASN A 256 20.44 -30.89 -35.71
C ASN A 256 21.21 -30.01 -34.69
N PRO A 257 20.76 -28.76 -34.43
CA PRO A 257 21.45 -27.84 -33.53
C PRO A 257 21.53 -28.41 -32.11
N THR A 258 22.60 -28.06 -31.41
CA THR A 258 23.06 -28.76 -30.19
C THR A 258 22.67 -28.11 -28.87
N ASN A 259 21.75 -27.13 -28.89
CA ASN A 259 21.16 -26.46 -27.71
C ASN A 259 22.19 -26.08 -26.62
N GLY A 260 23.09 -25.13 -26.93
CA GLY A 260 24.15 -24.67 -26.03
C GLY A 260 25.44 -25.54 -25.99
N ALA A 261 25.41 -26.76 -26.56
CA ALA A 261 26.66 -27.48 -26.86
C ALA A 261 27.38 -26.87 -28.08
N ALA A 262 28.69 -27.09 -28.21
CA ALA A 262 29.51 -26.47 -29.24
C ALA A 262 29.06 -26.82 -30.67
N ASP A 263 29.10 -25.83 -31.58
CA ASP A 263 28.75 -26.03 -32.98
C ASP A 263 29.61 -27.14 -33.62
N SER A 264 28.95 -28.07 -34.30
CA SER A 264 29.57 -29.17 -35.04
C SER A 264 30.11 -28.77 -36.42
N GLN A 265 29.74 -27.57 -36.91
CA GLN A 265 30.06 -27.08 -38.24
C GLN A 265 31.19 -26.03 -38.23
N SER A 266 32.02 -26.08 -39.27
CA SER A 266 33.11 -25.11 -39.49
C SER A 266 32.71 -23.94 -40.39
N VAL A 267 31.41 -23.72 -40.64
CA VAL A 267 30.91 -22.80 -41.66
C VAL A 267 30.40 -21.51 -41.02
N ASP A 268 31.01 -20.38 -41.38
CA ASP A 268 30.44 -19.06 -41.13
C ASP A 268 29.48 -18.68 -42.27
N SER A 269 28.22 -18.42 -41.95
CA SER A 269 27.24 -17.93 -42.90
C SER A 269 27.19 -16.40 -43.00
N ARG A 270 27.89 -15.63 -42.16
CA ARG A 270 27.78 -14.16 -42.10
C ARG A 270 27.99 -13.49 -43.45
N ALA A 271 29.08 -13.81 -44.14
CA ALA A 271 29.40 -13.21 -45.43
C ALA A 271 28.35 -13.54 -46.50
N ALA A 272 27.82 -14.78 -46.50
CA ALA A 272 26.76 -15.20 -47.41
C ALA A 272 25.44 -14.45 -47.12
N ILE A 273 25.08 -14.27 -45.84
CA ILE A 273 23.87 -13.55 -45.44
C ILE A 273 23.97 -12.07 -45.80
N GLN A 274 25.10 -11.39 -45.52
CA GLN A 274 25.28 -9.99 -45.90
C GLN A 274 25.21 -9.78 -47.42
N ASN A 275 25.91 -10.59 -48.21
CA ASN A 275 25.82 -10.55 -49.67
C ASN A 275 24.38 -10.78 -50.18
N CYS A 276 23.53 -11.44 -49.38
CA CYS A 276 22.12 -11.67 -49.68
C CYS A 276 21.23 -10.47 -49.30
N ILE A 277 21.53 -9.81 -48.17
CA ILE A 277 20.91 -8.53 -47.77
C ILE A 277 21.17 -7.46 -48.83
N ASP A 278 22.42 -7.30 -49.27
CA ASP A 278 22.83 -6.31 -50.27
C ASP A 278 22.09 -6.54 -51.62
N GLN A 279 21.89 -7.81 -51.99
CA GLN A 279 21.09 -8.20 -53.15
C GLN A 279 19.59 -7.97 -52.95
N ALA A 280 19.05 -8.22 -51.75
CA ALA A 280 17.64 -7.97 -51.44
C ALA A 280 17.32 -6.47 -51.48
N GLN A 281 18.20 -5.64 -50.92
CA GLN A 281 18.12 -4.17 -50.97
C GLN A 281 18.18 -3.64 -52.40
N SER A 282 19.22 -4.01 -53.17
CA SER A 282 19.40 -3.54 -54.55
C SER A 282 18.31 -4.03 -55.53
N GLN A 283 17.55 -5.07 -55.19
CA GLN A 283 16.46 -5.61 -56.01
C GLN A 283 15.05 -5.30 -55.48
N GLY A 284 14.91 -4.64 -54.32
CA GLY A 284 13.59 -4.39 -53.70
C GLY A 284 12.86 -5.69 -53.31
N LYS A 285 13.59 -6.67 -52.77
CA LYS A 285 13.09 -8.01 -52.43
C LYS A 285 13.07 -8.26 -50.93
N THR A 286 12.28 -9.26 -50.52
CA THR A 286 12.36 -9.83 -49.17
C THR A 286 13.61 -10.71 -49.04
N LEU A 287 14.33 -10.63 -47.94
CA LEU A 287 15.31 -11.66 -47.56
C LEU A 287 14.59 -12.83 -46.90
N TRP A 288 14.87 -14.05 -47.33
CA TRP A 288 14.26 -15.28 -46.81
C TRP A 288 15.25 -16.17 -46.05
N ILE A 289 14.97 -16.36 -44.77
CA ILE A 289 15.64 -17.34 -43.90
C ILE A 289 14.79 -18.63 -43.98
N PRO A 290 15.27 -19.73 -44.58
CA PRO A 290 14.52 -20.99 -44.60
C PRO A 290 14.67 -21.72 -43.26
N GLN A 291 14.09 -22.92 -43.16
CA GLN A 291 14.30 -23.77 -41.98
C GLN A 291 15.78 -24.13 -41.81
N GLY A 292 16.25 -24.14 -40.56
CA GLY A 292 17.61 -24.45 -40.13
C GLY A 292 18.18 -23.41 -39.18
N THR A 293 19.29 -23.78 -38.52
CA THR A 293 20.16 -22.88 -37.77
C THR A 293 21.32 -22.44 -38.66
N PHE A 294 21.60 -21.13 -38.68
CA PHE A 294 22.65 -20.52 -39.52
C PHE A 294 23.65 -19.80 -38.63
N TYR A 295 24.84 -20.39 -38.48
CA TYR A 295 25.89 -19.85 -37.62
C TYR A 295 26.56 -18.62 -38.26
N VAL A 296 26.67 -17.55 -37.48
CA VAL A 296 27.39 -16.30 -37.76
C VAL A 296 28.58 -16.27 -36.82
N LYS A 297 29.79 -16.34 -37.37
CA LYS A 297 31.03 -16.45 -36.58
C LYS A 297 31.83 -15.15 -36.60
N GLY A 298 32.38 -14.78 -35.44
CA GLY A 298 33.17 -13.55 -35.27
C GLY A 298 32.36 -12.30 -34.88
N THR A 299 32.98 -11.13 -34.98
CA THR A 299 32.58 -9.94 -34.20
C THR A 299 31.57 -9.02 -34.88
N THR A 300 31.58 -8.94 -36.21
CA THR A 300 30.78 -7.96 -36.97
C THR A 300 29.37 -8.47 -37.25
N GLY A 301 28.36 -7.62 -37.06
CA GLY A 301 26.95 -7.91 -37.34
C GLY A 301 26.58 -7.99 -38.83
N LEU A 302 25.28 -8.09 -39.07
CA LEU A 302 24.61 -8.02 -40.37
C LEU A 302 23.89 -6.67 -40.48
N ASN A 303 24.15 -5.90 -41.52
CA ASN A 303 23.62 -4.54 -41.70
C ASN A 303 22.52 -4.55 -42.78
N ALA A 304 21.32 -4.04 -42.47
CA ALA A 304 20.20 -3.99 -43.41
C ALA A 304 19.43 -2.66 -43.38
N GLN A 305 19.00 -2.18 -44.57
CA GLN A 305 18.19 -0.97 -44.71
C GLN A 305 16.99 -1.15 -45.64
N GLY A 306 15.80 -0.72 -45.20
CA GLY A 306 14.62 -0.55 -46.05
C GLY A 306 13.97 -1.81 -46.63
N ILE A 307 14.32 -3.01 -46.14
CA ILE A 307 13.79 -4.30 -46.64
C ILE A 307 12.99 -5.07 -45.60
N THR A 308 12.22 -6.05 -46.07
CA THR A 308 11.70 -7.12 -45.20
C THR A 308 12.70 -8.27 -45.11
N ILE A 309 12.97 -8.74 -43.90
CA ILE A 309 13.62 -10.02 -43.59
C ILE A 309 12.56 -10.92 -42.97
N ALA A 310 12.36 -12.13 -43.50
CA ALA A 310 11.35 -13.07 -43.03
C ALA A 310 11.92 -14.49 -42.90
N GLY A 311 11.53 -15.19 -41.83
CA GLY A 311 11.85 -16.61 -41.63
C GLY A 311 10.65 -17.55 -41.79
N ALA A 312 10.93 -18.85 -41.68
CA ALA A 312 9.93 -19.92 -41.75
C ALA A 312 9.03 -20.03 -40.51
N GLY A 313 9.28 -19.22 -39.47
CA GLY A 313 8.70 -19.31 -38.12
C GLY A 313 9.83 -19.38 -37.08
N MET A 314 9.61 -18.80 -35.90
CA MET A 314 10.63 -18.76 -34.83
C MET A 314 11.14 -20.16 -34.43
N TRP A 315 10.26 -21.15 -34.42
CA TRP A 315 10.58 -22.56 -34.14
C TRP A 315 11.42 -23.27 -35.23
N TYR A 316 11.63 -22.63 -36.39
CA TYR A 316 12.19 -23.30 -37.57
C TYR A 316 13.41 -22.61 -38.16
N SER A 317 13.51 -21.28 -38.05
CA SER A 317 14.58 -20.47 -38.63
C SER A 317 15.36 -19.77 -37.53
N THR A 318 16.61 -20.19 -37.28
CA THR A 318 17.48 -19.55 -36.27
C THR A 318 18.72 -18.95 -36.93
N ILE A 319 19.08 -17.70 -36.60
CA ILE A 319 20.43 -17.17 -36.85
C ILE A 319 21.17 -17.15 -35.51
N TYR A 320 22.30 -17.85 -35.44
CA TYR A 320 23.01 -18.12 -34.19
C TYR A 320 24.39 -17.45 -34.19
N ARG A 321 24.71 -16.62 -33.19
CA ARG A 321 26.06 -16.06 -33.00
C ARG A 321 26.95 -17.08 -32.30
N ASP A 322 27.98 -17.55 -32.99
CA ASP A 322 29.00 -18.45 -32.41
C ASP A 322 30.37 -17.76 -32.42
N VAL A 323 30.83 -17.30 -31.25
CA VAL A 323 32.16 -16.67 -31.08
C VAL A 323 33.04 -17.48 -30.13
N PRO A 324 34.38 -17.46 -30.26
CA PRO A 324 35.26 -18.07 -29.28
C PRO A 324 35.12 -17.38 -27.92
N VAL A 325 34.69 -18.11 -26.89
CA VAL A 325 34.71 -17.68 -25.49
C VAL A 325 35.87 -18.36 -24.75
N PRO A 326 36.67 -17.64 -23.93
CA PRO A 326 36.60 -16.20 -23.68
C PRO A 326 37.01 -15.35 -24.89
N ASN A 327 36.24 -14.30 -25.15
CA ASN A 327 36.39 -13.36 -26.25
C ASN A 327 37.20 -12.12 -25.84
N SER A 328 37.92 -11.51 -26.79
CA SER A 328 38.79 -10.34 -26.55
C SER A 328 38.38 -9.09 -27.33
N THR A 329 37.22 -9.08 -27.99
CA THR A 329 36.82 -7.99 -28.89
C THR A 329 35.31 -7.74 -28.80
N PRO A 330 34.86 -6.49 -28.53
CA PRO A 330 33.43 -6.16 -28.49
C PRO A 330 32.71 -6.62 -29.77
N LEU A 331 31.52 -7.21 -29.60
CA LEU A 331 30.67 -7.58 -30.72
C LEU A 331 29.76 -6.39 -31.08
N ALA A 332 29.49 -6.21 -32.37
CA ALA A 332 28.28 -5.48 -32.79
C ALA A 332 27.05 -6.38 -32.56
N ALA A 333 25.85 -5.79 -32.57
CA ALA A 333 24.61 -6.57 -32.59
C ALA A 333 24.59 -7.56 -33.76
N LEU A 334 23.77 -8.62 -33.69
CA LEU A 334 23.66 -9.56 -34.80
C LEU A 334 23.00 -8.91 -36.03
N PHE A 335 22.02 -8.03 -35.81
CA PHE A 335 21.39 -7.21 -36.84
C PHE A 335 21.44 -5.72 -36.49
N ASP A 336 22.05 -4.93 -37.37
CA ASP A 336 21.98 -3.47 -37.38
C ASP A 336 20.96 -3.05 -38.45
N LEU A 337 19.81 -2.49 -38.04
CA LEU A 337 18.62 -2.30 -38.89
C LEU A 337 18.25 -0.82 -39.06
N THR A 338 17.94 -0.39 -40.29
CA THR A 338 17.37 0.94 -40.55
C THR A 338 16.11 0.87 -41.40
N SER A 339 14.95 1.28 -40.85
CA SER A 339 13.65 1.22 -41.53
C SER A 339 13.32 -0.16 -42.15
N CYS A 340 13.73 -1.25 -41.49
CA CYS A 340 13.45 -2.61 -41.93
C CYS A 340 12.17 -3.18 -41.32
N THR A 341 11.65 -4.25 -41.91
CA THR A 341 10.70 -5.14 -41.23
C THR A 341 11.35 -6.50 -41.01
N VAL A 342 11.37 -7.01 -39.79
CA VAL A 342 11.88 -8.34 -39.45
C VAL A 342 10.76 -9.20 -38.87
N ARG A 343 10.60 -10.45 -39.32
CA ARG A 343 9.53 -11.32 -38.81
C ARG A 343 9.79 -12.82 -38.87
N ASN A 344 9.18 -13.57 -37.95
CA ASN A 344 9.08 -15.04 -37.98
C ASN A 344 10.43 -15.79 -37.97
N PHE A 345 11.41 -15.37 -37.14
CA PHE A 345 12.65 -16.13 -36.91
C PHE A 345 13.19 -15.95 -35.50
N HIS A 346 14.08 -16.86 -35.10
CA HIS A 346 14.80 -16.87 -33.84
C HIS A 346 16.23 -16.31 -34.01
N VAL A 347 16.71 -15.61 -32.99
CA VAL A 347 18.08 -15.10 -32.86
C VAL A 347 18.64 -15.58 -31.53
N ASP A 348 19.82 -16.16 -31.58
CA ASP A 348 20.43 -16.88 -30.46
C ASP A 348 21.95 -16.66 -30.45
N ALA A 349 22.63 -16.93 -29.33
CA ALA A 349 24.06 -16.68 -29.18
C ALA A 349 24.72 -17.62 -28.17
N ASN A 350 25.98 -17.98 -28.39
CA ASN A 350 26.78 -18.71 -27.40
C ASN A 350 27.34 -17.83 -26.27
N ALA A 351 26.72 -16.67 -26.01
CA ALA A 351 27.21 -15.74 -24.99
C ALA A 351 26.85 -16.25 -23.58
N VAL A 352 27.83 -16.17 -22.68
CA VAL A 352 27.80 -16.80 -21.35
C VAL A 352 27.83 -15.78 -20.20
N SER A 353 27.78 -14.48 -20.50
CA SER A 353 27.74 -13.40 -19.51
C SER A 353 27.35 -12.08 -20.14
N ARG A 354 26.93 -11.09 -19.33
CA ARG A 354 26.85 -9.67 -19.74
C ARG A 354 28.23 -9.00 -19.83
N SER A 355 29.14 -9.55 -20.64
CA SER A 355 30.49 -9.00 -20.83
C SER A 355 31.15 -9.38 -22.15
N THR A 356 32.05 -8.51 -22.63
CA THR A 356 32.90 -8.79 -23.80
C THR A 356 33.63 -10.13 -23.68
N ILE A 357 34.04 -10.54 -22.47
CA ILE A 357 34.77 -11.78 -22.23
C ILE A 357 33.88 -13.01 -22.45
N GLY A 358 32.64 -12.99 -22.00
CA GLY A 358 31.68 -14.07 -22.26
C GLY A 358 31.01 -14.01 -23.63
N GLY A 359 31.57 -13.27 -24.60
CA GLY A 359 31.06 -13.26 -25.98
C GLY A 359 29.81 -12.40 -26.21
N ASP A 360 29.60 -11.39 -25.37
CA ASP A 360 28.35 -10.63 -25.33
C ASP A 360 28.13 -9.65 -26.50
N GLY A 361 26.88 -9.52 -26.94
CA GLY A 361 26.42 -8.66 -28.04
C GLY A 361 24.91 -8.78 -28.29
N GLY A 362 24.25 -7.69 -28.72
CA GLY A 362 22.79 -7.64 -28.88
C GLY A 362 22.24 -8.48 -30.04
N ALA A 363 20.95 -8.81 -29.99
CA ALA A 363 20.26 -9.47 -31.09
C ALA A 363 19.92 -8.47 -32.21
N MET A 364 19.17 -7.40 -31.91
CA MET A 364 18.71 -6.42 -32.91
C MET A 364 18.82 -4.97 -32.44
N ASP A 365 19.76 -4.23 -33.04
CA ASP A 365 19.82 -2.77 -32.98
C ASP A 365 18.99 -2.21 -34.15
N THR A 366 18.09 -1.26 -33.89
CA THR A 366 17.19 -0.75 -34.95
C THR A 366 16.93 0.76 -34.86
N THR A 367 16.83 1.42 -36.02
CA THR A 367 16.57 2.87 -36.11
C THR A 367 15.83 3.26 -37.40
N GLY A 368 15.64 4.56 -37.62
CA GLY A 368 14.96 5.14 -38.78
C GLY A 368 13.47 5.37 -38.55
N THR A 369 12.68 5.32 -39.62
CA THR A 369 11.22 5.52 -39.58
C THR A 369 10.46 4.24 -39.90
N GLY A 370 9.37 3.97 -39.17
CA GLY A 370 8.38 2.95 -39.52
C GLY A 370 8.90 1.50 -39.59
N TRP A 371 9.96 1.18 -38.83
CA TRP A 371 10.46 -0.20 -38.73
C TRP A 371 9.51 -1.09 -37.92
N LEU A 372 9.58 -2.40 -38.13
CA LEU A 372 8.71 -3.37 -37.45
C LEU A 372 9.49 -4.65 -37.14
N ALA A 373 9.44 -5.10 -35.89
CA ALA A 373 9.79 -6.45 -35.48
C ALA A 373 8.52 -7.20 -35.06
N ASP A 374 8.25 -8.36 -35.66
CA ASP A 374 6.95 -9.04 -35.60
C ASP A 374 7.15 -10.58 -35.50
N GLY A 375 6.91 -11.17 -34.34
CA GLY A 375 7.11 -12.62 -34.16
C GLY A 375 8.58 -13.03 -34.23
N ILE A 376 9.45 -12.29 -33.55
CA ILE A 376 10.86 -12.65 -33.34
C ILE A 376 10.99 -13.41 -32.02
N TRP A 377 11.86 -14.41 -31.95
CA TRP A 377 12.36 -14.95 -30.67
C TRP A 377 13.82 -14.50 -30.52
N THR A 378 14.21 -13.92 -29.39
CA THR A 378 15.62 -13.68 -29.04
C THR A 378 16.01 -14.45 -27.78
N GLN A 379 17.18 -15.08 -27.77
CA GLN A 379 17.74 -15.78 -26.62
C GLN A 379 19.25 -15.55 -26.49
N HIS A 380 19.78 -15.62 -25.26
CA HIS A 380 21.22 -15.60 -24.92
C HIS A 380 22.05 -14.41 -25.41
N THR A 381 21.46 -13.34 -25.96
CA THR A 381 22.16 -12.10 -26.37
C THR A 381 22.29 -11.08 -25.25
N MET A 382 23.06 -10.01 -25.47
CA MET A 382 23.16 -8.85 -24.55
C MET A 382 21.77 -8.30 -24.31
N SER A 383 21.14 -7.80 -25.37
CA SER A 383 19.77 -7.33 -25.41
C SER A 383 19.00 -8.10 -26.49
N GLY A 384 17.67 -8.15 -26.36
CA GLY A 384 16.82 -8.58 -27.47
C GLY A 384 16.68 -7.47 -28.51
N PHE A 385 16.27 -6.29 -28.07
CA PHE A 385 16.13 -5.10 -28.91
C PHE A 385 16.76 -3.86 -28.26
N TRP A 386 17.57 -3.13 -29.03
CA TRP A 386 18.06 -1.79 -28.68
C TRP A 386 17.60 -0.81 -29.78
N ALA A 387 16.49 -0.11 -29.54
CA ALA A 387 15.62 0.36 -30.61
C ALA A 387 15.30 1.86 -30.52
N SER A 388 15.54 2.62 -31.59
CA SER A 388 15.31 4.08 -31.66
C SER A 388 14.58 4.51 -32.94
N GLY A 389 14.50 5.81 -33.20
CA GLY A 389 13.93 6.37 -34.43
C GLY A 389 12.55 6.99 -34.22
N THR A 390 11.64 6.76 -35.17
CA THR A 390 10.27 7.29 -35.12
C THR A 390 9.22 6.34 -35.69
N GLY A 391 8.15 6.07 -34.95
CA GLY A 391 7.01 5.26 -35.43
C GLY A 391 7.32 3.77 -35.63
N GLY A 392 8.35 3.24 -34.96
CA GLY A 392 8.73 1.83 -35.01
C GLY A 392 8.01 0.96 -33.98
N THR A 393 7.86 -0.33 -34.25
CA THR A 393 7.10 -1.28 -33.40
C THR A 393 7.85 -2.58 -33.15
N VAL A 394 7.87 -3.06 -31.90
CA VAL A 394 8.20 -4.45 -31.53
C VAL A 394 6.93 -5.15 -31.05
N GLN A 395 6.54 -6.23 -31.71
CA GLN A 395 5.31 -6.96 -31.40
C GLN A 395 5.41 -8.48 -31.54
N ASN A 396 4.47 -9.18 -30.89
CA ASN A 396 4.27 -10.63 -30.98
C ASN A 396 5.53 -11.48 -30.65
N SER A 397 6.53 -10.88 -30.00
CA SER A 397 7.89 -11.42 -29.90
C SER A 397 8.17 -12.06 -28.54
N ARG A 398 9.09 -13.03 -28.53
CA ARG A 398 9.50 -13.83 -27.37
C ARG A 398 10.95 -13.53 -26.99
N LEU A 399 11.22 -13.31 -25.70
CA LEU A 399 12.55 -12.97 -25.20
C LEU A 399 12.86 -13.79 -23.95
N THR A 400 13.92 -14.60 -23.99
CA THR A 400 14.25 -15.59 -22.93
C THR A 400 15.75 -15.63 -22.65
N SER A 401 16.17 -15.80 -21.39
CA SER A 401 17.58 -15.89 -20.98
C SER A 401 18.49 -14.78 -21.58
N ILE A 402 18.08 -13.50 -21.44
CA ILE A 402 18.82 -12.34 -22.00
C ILE A 402 19.74 -11.73 -20.94
N TRP A 403 20.98 -11.38 -21.30
CA TRP A 403 22.01 -10.94 -20.36
C TRP A 403 21.85 -9.53 -19.79
N ALA A 404 21.08 -8.69 -20.48
CA ALA A 404 20.71 -7.32 -20.13
C ALA A 404 19.21 -7.10 -20.43
N ASP A 405 18.87 -5.94 -20.98
CA ASP A 405 17.52 -5.50 -21.32
C ASP A 405 16.84 -6.43 -22.34
N GLY A 406 15.57 -6.78 -22.11
CA GLY A 406 14.77 -7.48 -23.12
C GLY A 406 14.49 -6.56 -24.32
N ILE A 407 13.64 -5.56 -24.12
CA ILE A 407 13.28 -4.55 -25.13
C ILE A 407 13.60 -3.15 -24.60
N ASN A 408 14.73 -2.57 -25.00
CA ASN A 408 15.09 -1.19 -24.69
C ASN A 408 14.74 -0.27 -25.87
N VAL A 409 13.63 0.49 -25.75
CA VAL A 409 13.30 1.57 -26.70
C VAL A 409 13.88 2.89 -26.19
N ASN A 410 14.75 3.50 -26.99
CA ASN A 410 15.57 4.66 -26.65
C ASN A 410 15.65 5.68 -27.80
N ASN A 411 16.49 6.70 -27.62
CA ASN A 411 16.75 7.76 -28.60
C ASN A 411 18.17 7.74 -29.20
N VAL A 412 18.99 6.72 -28.95
CA VAL A 412 20.44 6.71 -29.25
C VAL A 412 20.92 5.56 -30.15
N SER A 413 20.12 4.50 -30.33
CA SER A 413 20.51 3.31 -31.10
C SER A 413 20.97 3.66 -32.52
N LEU A 414 22.03 2.98 -32.97
CA LEU A 414 22.72 3.21 -34.26
C LEU A 414 23.06 4.70 -34.55
N GLY A 415 23.32 5.49 -33.50
CA GLY A 415 23.67 6.91 -33.62
C GLY A 415 22.49 7.84 -33.85
N ALA A 416 21.27 7.42 -33.47
CA ALA A 416 20.08 8.25 -33.55
C ALA A 416 20.09 9.47 -32.60
N ASP A 417 19.14 10.37 -32.87
CA ASP A 417 18.80 11.54 -32.05
C ASP A 417 17.26 11.69 -31.93
N THR A 418 16.57 10.54 -31.83
CA THR A 418 15.10 10.46 -31.74
C THR A 418 14.66 9.09 -31.25
N GLY A 419 13.60 9.06 -30.44
CA GLY A 419 12.90 7.85 -29.99
C GLY A 419 11.42 8.16 -29.78
N ASN A 420 10.69 8.41 -30.86
CA ASN A 420 9.39 9.08 -30.81
C ASN A 420 8.25 8.25 -31.41
N ASN A 421 7.10 8.20 -30.73
CA ASN A 421 5.94 7.41 -31.15
C ASN A 421 6.27 5.92 -31.38
N LEU A 422 7.20 5.35 -30.60
CA LEU A 422 7.57 3.94 -30.67
C LEU A 422 6.52 3.07 -29.94
N THR A 423 6.35 1.82 -30.36
CA THR A 423 5.37 0.88 -29.78
C THR A 423 6.04 -0.44 -29.38
N VAL A 424 5.69 -0.96 -28.19
CA VAL A 424 6.07 -2.29 -27.72
C VAL A 424 4.81 -2.99 -27.23
N THR A 425 4.33 -4.01 -27.95
CA THR A 425 3.03 -4.62 -27.64
C THR A 425 2.90 -6.13 -27.92
N ASP A 426 2.12 -6.84 -27.11
CA ASP A 426 1.87 -8.29 -27.26
C ASP A 426 3.15 -9.17 -27.21
N ASN A 427 4.19 -8.72 -26.49
CA ASN A 427 5.46 -9.46 -26.33
C ASN A 427 5.54 -10.23 -25.01
N PHE A 428 6.21 -11.39 -25.03
CA PHE A 428 6.51 -12.20 -23.85
C PHE A 428 8.01 -12.17 -23.53
N VAL A 429 8.35 -11.79 -22.31
CA VAL A 429 9.73 -11.63 -21.82
C VAL A 429 9.91 -12.41 -20.52
N ARG A 430 10.95 -13.26 -20.41
CA ARG A 430 11.27 -14.01 -19.18
C ARG A 430 12.78 -14.10 -18.94
N GLY A 431 13.20 -13.94 -17.68
CA GLY A 431 14.60 -14.20 -17.28
C GLY A 431 15.65 -13.23 -17.82
N THR A 432 15.38 -11.91 -17.82
CA THR A 432 16.32 -10.88 -18.28
C THR A 432 17.29 -10.41 -17.19
N GLY A 433 18.47 -9.96 -17.61
CA GLY A 433 19.56 -9.46 -16.75
C GLY A 433 19.63 -7.96 -16.54
N ASP A 434 18.75 -7.23 -17.21
CA ASP A 434 18.34 -5.86 -16.91
C ASP A 434 16.85 -5.70 -17.24
N ASP A 435 16.35 -4.47 -17.26
CA ASP A 435 14.96 -4.12 -17.54
C ASP A 435 14.35 -4.95 -18.70
N ALA A 436 13.37 -5.80 -18.39
CA ALA A 436 12.73 -6.67 -19.36
C ALA A 436 12.07 -5.86 -20.50
N ILE A 437 11.48 -4.71 -20.17
CA ILE A 437 11.09 -3.67 -21.14
C ILE A 437 11.44 -2.29 -20.57
N ALA A 438 12.14 -1.45 -21.34
CA ALA A 438 12.56 -0.11 -20.93
C ALA A 438 12.20 0.96 -21.97
N ILE A 439 11.66 2.10 -21.52
CA ILE A 439 11.64 3.37 -22.24
C ILE A 439 12.81 4.21 -21.71
N ASN A 440 13.90 4.30 -22.46
CA ASN A 440 15.16 4.91 -22.02
C ASN A 440 15.47 6.21 -22.78
N SER A 441 14.95 7.34 -22.30
CA SER A 441 15.27 8.65 -22.87
C SER A 441 16.57 9.22 -22.32
N VAL A 442 17.63 9.09 -23.10
CA VAL A 442 18.94 9.70 -22.80
C VAL A 442 18.88 11.21 -23.07
N ASN A 443 19.50 12.03 -22.21
CA ASN A 443 19.71 13.46 -22.45
C ASN A 443 21.11 13.72 -23.01
N TYR A 444 22.12 13.02 -22.49
CA TYR A 444 23.45 13.00 -23.07
C TYR A 444 24.20 11.70 -22.80
N ASN A 445 25.16 11.39 -23.67
CA ASN A 445 26.23 10.44 -23.41
C ASN A 445 27.56 11.19 -23.24
N THR A 446 28.43 10.68 -22.37
CA THR A 446 29.79 11.21 -22.20
C THR A 446 30.76 10.40 -23.05
N ASN A 447 31.46 11.09 -23.95
CA ASN A 447 32.43 10.49 -24.85
C ASN A 447 33.76 10.22 -24.12
N SER A 448 34.65 9.42 -24.72
CA SER A 448 35.94 9.02 -24.11
C SER A 448 36.93 10.17 -23.86
N ASP A 449 36.70 11.34 -24.44
CA ASP A 449 37.46 12.58 -24.20
C ASP A 449 36.82 13.49 -23.12
N GLY A 450 35.71 13.07 -22.52
CA GLY A 450 34.93 13.85 -21.54
C GLY A 450 33.95 14.85 -22.16
N SER A 451 33.88 14.96 -23.50
CA SER A 451 32.85 15.75 -24.18
C SER A 451 31.47 15.08 -24.05
N LYS A 452 30.40 15.82 -24.36
CA LYS A 452 29.02 15.33 -24.25
C LYS A 452 28.29 15.40 -25.58
N THR A 453 27.77 14.27 -26.02
CA THR A 453 26.81 14.15 -27.13
C THR A 453 25.42 14.26 -26.52
N TYR A 454 24.64 15.28 -26.88
CA TYR A 454 23.28 15.50 -26.37
C TYR A 454 22.24 14.92 -27.34
N TYR A 455 21.07 14.56 -26.81
CA TYR A 455 19.96 13.97 -27.56
C TYR A 455 18.61 14.62 -27.25
N ASN A 456 17.70 14.62 -28.24
CA ASN A 456 16.33 15.08 -28.07
C ASN A 456 15.54 14.13 -27.15
N PRO A 457 14.86 14.62 -26.08
CA PRO A 457 14.01 13.79 -25.23
C PRO A 457 12.92 13.05 -26.01
N MET A 458 12.58 11.85 -25.55
CA MET A 458 11.58 10.99 -26.18
C MET A 458 10.15 11.48 -25.91
N SER A 459 9.23 11.12 -26.81
CA SER A 459 7.81 11.41 -26.66
C SER A 459 6.91 10.29 -27.20
N ASN A 460 5.73 10.16 -26.59
CA ASN A 460 4.60 9.36 -27.08
C ASN A 460 4.89 7.86 -27.28
N VAL A 461 5.85 7.28 -26.56
CA VAL A 461 6.08 5.82 -26.61
C VAL A 461 4.94 5.07 -25.90
N ALA A 462 4.43 4.03 -26.55
CA ALA A 462 3.42 3.13 -26.02
C ALA A 462 4.03 1.75 -25.69
N VAL A 463 3.77 1.25 -24.48
CA VAL A 463 4.14 -0.10 -24.04
C VAL A 463 2.87 -0.77 -23.50
N SER A 464 2.22 -1.65 -24.25
CA SER A 464 0.95 -2.23 -23.82
C SER A 464 0.78 -3.71 -24.10
N ASP A 465 0.01 -4.38 -23.23
CA ASP A 465 -0.40 -5.77 -23.45
C ASP A 465 0.81 -6.75 -23.49
N ASN A 466 1.94 -6.42 -22.83
CA ASN A 466 3.12 -7.29 -22.75
C ASN A 466 3.13 -8.13 -21.46
N THR A 467 3.83 -9.27 -21.47
CA THR A 467 4.10 -10.11 -20.29
C THR A 467 5.59 -10.12 -19.96
N SER A 468 5.93 -9.83 -18.71
CA SER A 468 7.29 -9.83 -18.15
C SER A 468 7.35 -10.71 -16.90
N ILE A 469 8.22 -11.72 -16.86
CA ILE A 469 8.29 -12.74 -15.80
C ILE A 469 9.74 -12.95 -15.34
N ALA A 470 9.95 -12.98 -14.02
CA ALA A 470 11.22 -13.37 -13.40
C ALA A 470 12.52 -12.72 -13.97
N PRO A 471 12.57 -11.40 -14.21
CA PRO A 471 13.84 -10.72 -14.48
C PRO A 471 14.73 -10.80 -13.23
N TRP A 472 15.96 -11.30 -13.40
CA TRP A 472 16.94 -11.47 -12.33
C TRP A 472 17.77 -10.22 -12.09
N GLY A 473 17.92 -9.37 -13.10
CA GLY A 473 18.43 -8.00 -13.00
C GLY A 473 17.44 -7.00 -13.59
N GLY A 474 17.55 -5.73 -13.20
CA GLY A 474 16.61 -4.68 -13.64
C GLY A 474 15.15 -4.94 -13.27
N LYS A 475 14.24 -4.19 -13.89
CA LYS A 475 12.79 -4.19 -13.63
C LYS A 475 12.01 -5.07 -14.59
N GLY A 476 10.74 -5.28 -14.28
CA GLY A 476 9.78 -5.82 -15.24
C GLY A 476 9.41 -4.81 -16.33
N VAL A 477 9.14 -3.55 -15.97
CA VAL A 477 8.97 -2.42 -16.90
C VAL A 477 9.58 -1.13 -16.33
N GLY A 478 10.49 -0.49 -17.07
CA GLY A 478 11.11 0.79 -16.73
C GLY A 478 10.66 1.94 -17.63
N ILE A 479 10.33 3.10 -17.04
CA ILE A 479 10.12 4.37 -17.75
C ILE A 479 11.15 5.38 -17.23
N TYR A 480 11.98 5.90 -18.14
CA TYR A 480 13.08 6.81 -17.82
C TYR A 480 13.08 8.05 -18.71
N GLY A 481 12.67 9.18 -18.14
CA GLY A 481 12.63 10.46 -18.85
C GLY A 481 11.55 10.53 -19.94
N GLY A 482 11.57 11.62 -20.71
CA GLY A 482 10.66 11.85 -21.82
C GLY A 482 9.28 12.38 -21.42
N SER A 483 8.28 12.21 -22.29
CA SER A 483 6.95 12.80 -22.12
C SER A 483 5.84 12.07 -22.89
N GLY A 484 4.59 12.18 -22.45
CA GLY A 484 3.43 11.61 -23.15
C GLY A 484 3.39 10.09 -23.24
N HIS A 485 4.21 9.39 -22.44
CA HIS A 485 4.32 7.93 -22.48
C HIS A 485 3.05 7.23 -21.99
N GLN A 486 2.71 6.10 -22.59
CA GLN A 486 1.58 5.25 -22.19
C GLN A 486 2.08 3.84 -21.88
N VAL A 487 1.83 3.35 -20.67
CA VAL A 487 2.18 1.99 -20.24
C VAL A 487 0.92 1.31 -19.73
N LYS A 488 0.37 0.38 -20.50
CA LYS A 488 -1.03 -0.06 -20.36
C LYS A 488 -1.21 -1.58 -20.36
N ASP A 489 -2.02 -2.11 -19.44
CA ASP A 489 -2.51 -3.50 -19.45
C ASP A 489 -1.39 -4.57 -19.57
N ASN A 490 -0.18 -4.28 -19.10
CA ASN A 490 0.92 -5.24 -19.06
C ASN A 490 0.82 -6.14 -17.82
N TYR A 491 1.29 -7.38 -17.92
CA TYR A 491 1.46 -8.31 -16.80
C TYR A 491 2.95 -8.39 -16.42
N ILE A 492 3.28 -8.07 -15.18
CA ILE A 492 4.64 -8.14 -14.63
C ILE A 492 4.65 -9.09 -13.42
N SER A 493 5.63 -9.99 -13.33
CA SER A 493 5.79 -10.82 -12.14
C SER A 493 7.23 -11.19 -11.78
N ASP A 494 7.42 -11.54 -10.50
CA ASP A 494 8.57 -12.29 -9.98
C ASP A 494 9.95 -11.60 -10.10
N THR A 495 10.00 -10.26 -10.08
CA THR A 495 11.26 -9.51 -10.22
C THR A 495 12.21 -9.72 -9.02
N ALA A 496 13.37 -10.35 -9.23
CA ALA A 496 14.19 -10.88 -8.13
C ALA A 496 14.87 -9.78 -7.27
N ARG A 497 15.51 -8.78 -7.92
CA ARG A 497 16.36 -7.78 -7.24
C ARG A 497 15.83 -6.34 -7.25
N TYR A 498 15.06 -5.92 -8.26
CA TYR A 498 14.58 -4.54 -8.38
C TYR A 498 13.05 -4.44 -8.45
N ILE A 499 12.56 -3.24 -8.77
CA ILE A 499 11.14 -2.85 -8.84
C ILE A 499 10.42 -3.62 -9.97
N GLY A 500 9.14 -3.95 -9.78
CA GLY A 500 8.30 -4.53 -10.85
C GLY A 500 8.05 -3.55 -11.99
N LEU A 501 7.37 -2.43 -11.72
CA LEU A 501 7.12 -1.35 -12.68
C LEU A 501 7.57 -0.01 -12.09
N GLY A 502 8.48 0.71 -12.76
CA GLY A 502 9.08 1.93 -12.20
C GLY A 502 9.09 3.12 -13.16
N ALA A 503 8.50 4.26 -12.75
CA ALA A 503 8.47 5.50 -13.50
C ALA A 503 9.33 6.60 -12.88
N GLY A 504 10.39 7.02 -13.57
CA GLY A 504 11.31 8.05 -13.10
C GLY A 504 12.30 8.53 -14.16
N ARG A 505 13.57 8.71 -13.76
CA ARG A 505 14.68 9.16 -14.62
C ARG A 505 15.87 8.21 -14.46
N PHE A 506 16.59 7.94 -15.55
CA PHE A 506 17.81 7.13 -15.51
C PHE A 506 19.02 8.00 -15.15
N GLY A 507 19.43 7.96 -13.88
CA GLY A 507 20.65 8.58 -13.38
C GLY A 507 20.87 10.04 -13.72
N VAL A 508 22.14 10.45 -13.80
CA VAL A 508 22.54 11.84 -14.11
C VAL A 508 22.49 12.20 -15.60
N ASN A 509 22.33 11.21 -16.49
CA ASN A 509 22.47 11.35 -17.95
C ASN A 509 21.17 11.12 -18.75
N GLY A 510 20.11 10.56 -18.14
CA GLY A 510 18.77 10.52 -18.71
C GLY A 510 18.11 11.91 -18.80
N SER A 511 17.02 12.02 -19.54
CA SER A 511 16.16 13.21 -19.60
C SER A 511 15.17 13.26 -18.43
N ASP A 512 14.58 14.43 -18.19
CA ASP A 512 13.52 14.58 -17.19
C ASP A 512 12.23 13.89 -17.66
N LEU A 513 11.49 13.27 -16.74
CA LEU A 513 10.19 12.66 -17.04
C LEU A 513 9.09 13.68 -16.80
N LEU A 514 8.55 14.25 -17.87
CA LEU A 514 7.62 15.39 -17.83
C LEU A 514 6.14 15.00 -17.95
N SER A 515 5.86 13.73 -18.30
CA SER A 515 4.55 13.07 -18.16
C SER A 515 4.59 11.61 -18.58
N ALA A 516 3.83 10.76 -17.88
CA ALA A 516 3.51 9.39 -18.30
C ALA A 516 2.13 8.98 -17.75
N THR A 517 1.45 8.06 -18.43
CA THR A 517 0.22 7.40 -17.96
C THR A 517 0.45 5.89 -17.86
N VAL A 518 0.37 5.38 -16.64
CA VAL A 518 0.53 3.97 -16.28
C VAL A 518 -0.84 3.45 -15.87
N THR A 519 -1.46 2.58 -16.67
CA THR A 519 -2.87 2.21 -16.46
C THR A 519 -3.18 0.72 -16.67
N GLY A 520 -4.04 0.14 -15.83
CA GLY A 520 -4.52 -1.25 -15.97
C GLY A 520 -3.47 -2.36 -15.82
N ASN A 521 -2.20 -2.05 -15.58
CA ASN A 521 -1.14 -3.04 -15.45
C ASN A 521 -1.32 -3.89 -14.19
N THR A 522 -0.92 -5.16 -14.24
CA THR A 522 -0.92 -6.08 -13.10
C THR A 522 0.51 -6.46 -12.74
N VAL A 523 0.88 -6.25 -11.49
CA VAL A 523 2.23 -6.50 -10.93
C VAL A 523 2.11 -7.51 -9.78
N VAL A 524 2.80 -8.64 -9.88
CA VAL A 524 2.61 -9.80 -8.99
C VAL A 524 3.94 -10.28 -8.41
N ARG A 525 4.05 -10.41 -7.07
CA ARG A 525 5.26 -10.93 -6.39
C ARG A 525 6.57 -10.25 -6.81
N SER A 526 6.48 -8.97 -7.14
CA SER A 526 7.60 -8.12 -7.60
C SER A 526 8.11 -7.21 -6.47
N GLY A 527 9.18 -6.47 -6.74
CA GLY A 527 9.90 -5.67 -5.74
C GLY A 527 10.95 -6.51 -5.02
N GLY A 528 12.18 -6.47 -5.52
CA GLY A 528 13.31 -7.27 -5.02
C GLY A 528 14.19 -6.57 -3.99
N ASN A 529 15.25 -7.24 -3.56
CA ASN A 529 16.29 -6.64 -2.71
C ASN A 529 17.50 -6.23 -3.55
N ALA A 530 17.79 -4.93 -3.61
CA ALA A 530 18.99 -4.40 -4.25
C ALA A 530 19.74 -3.47 -3.31
N TYR A 531 21.08 -3.56 -3.27
CA TYR A 531 21.92 -2.74 -2.38
C TYR A 531 21.57 -2.86 -0.88
N SER A 532 21.03 -4.02 -0.49
CA SER A 532 20.46 -4.33 0.84
C SER A 532 19.21 -3.48 1.19
N GLN A 533 18.45 -3.09 0.16
CA GLN A 533 17.23 -2.28 0.24
C GLN A 533 16.07 -3.02 -0.45
N GLY A 534 15.05 -3.41 0.32
CA GLY A 534 13.86 -4.07 -0.21
C GLY A 534 12.92 -3.08 -0.92
N GLN A 535 12.94 -3.13 -2.26
CA GLN A 535 12.29 -2.21 -3.19
C GLN A 535 10.78 -2.45 -3.32
N PRO A 536 9.97 -1.43 -3.66
CA PRO A 536 8.54 -1.61 -3.90
C PRO A 536 8.24 -2.37 -5.19
N ALA A 537 7.05 -2.97 -5.31
CA ALA A 537 6.62 -3.61 -6.55
C ALA A 537 6.32 -2.60 -7.67
N LEU A 538 5.74 -1.45 -7.35
CA LEU A 538 5.55 -0.32 -8.28
C LEU A 538 6.20 0.94 -7.69
N HIS A 539 6.94 1.72 -8.48
CA HIS A 539 7.62 2.94 -7.99
C HIS A 539 7.37 4.18 -8.86
N ILE A 540 7.24 5.35 -8.22
CA ILE A 540 7.24 6.66 -8.88
C ILE A 540 8.29 7.60 -8.26
N GLY A 541 9.10 8.23 -9.11
CA GLY A 541 10.03 9.30 -8.71
C GLY A 541 11.52 8.98 -8.91
N ASN A 542 12.36 9.96 -8.64
CA ASN A 542 13.82 9.86 -8.80
C ASN A 542 14.48 9.00 -7.71
N GLY A 543 15.53 8.26 -8.08
CA GLY A 543 16.38 7.55 -7.12
C GLY A 543 16.00 6.10 -6.80
N GLY A 544 15.12 5.44 -7.57
CA GLY A 544 14.84 4.00 -7.44
C GLY A 544 16.04 3.08 -7.76
N ASP A 545 17.15 3.68 -8.18
CA ASP A 545 18.47 3.14 -8.47
C ASP A 545 19.57 3.75 -7.56
N GLY A 546 19.18 4.62 -6.61
CA GLY A 546 20.05 5.45 -5.77
C GLY A 546 20.27 6.90 -6.28
N GLN A 547 19.90 7.24 -7.51
CA GLN A 547 20.26 8.52 -8.15
C GLN A 547 19.14 9.59 -8.07
N ASN A 548 19.27 10.49 -7.10
CA ASN A 548 18.25 11.49 -6.77
C ASN A 548 18.46 12.83 -7.53
N THR A 549 18.41 12.83 -8.86
CA THR A 549 18.62 14.05 -9.69
C THR A 549 17.62 14.20 -10.83
N GLY A 550 17.33 15.45 -11.23
CA GLY A 550 16.39 15.79 -12.31
C GLY A 550 14.94 15.94 -11.85
N ILE A 551 14.01 15.91 -12.79
CA ILE A 551 12.57 16.14 -12.59
C ILE A 551 11.77 14.88 -12.97
N VAL A 552 10.78 14.56 -12.13
CA VAL A 552 9.68 13.62 -12.44
C VAL A 552 8.38 14.34 -12.14
N ASP A 553 7.58 14.60 -13.18
CA ASP A 553 6.39 15.46 -13.11
C ASP A 553 5.22 14.86 -13.90
N LYS A 554 3.99 15.09 -13.43
CA LYS A 554 2.73 14.67 -14.11
C LYS A 554 2.68 13.19 -14.51
N VAL A 555 3.17 12.31 -13.64
CA VAL A 555 2.95 10.86 -13.77
C VAL A 555 1.56 10.52 -13.24
N THR A 556 0.71 9.91 -14.07
CA THR A 556 -0.59 9.38 -13.69
C THR A 556 -0.49 7.86 -13.63
N VAL A 557 -0.82 7.28 -12.48
CA VAL A 557 -0.84 5.84 -12.22
C VAL A 557 -2.27 5.48 -11.80
N THR A 558 -3.02 4.80 -12.67
CA THR A 558 -4.46 4.56 -12.43
C THR A 558 -4.98 3.18 -12.80
N GLY A 559 -5.85 2.60 -11.96
CA GLY A 559 -6.48 1.30 -12.23
C GLY A 559 -5.51 0.09 -12.27
N ASN A 560 -4.26 0.25 -11.82
CA ASN A 560 -3.28 -0.84 -11.78
C ASN A 560 -3.54 -1.76 -10.57
N THR A 561 -3.14 -3.02 -10.68
CA THR A 561 -3.24 -4.02 -9.60
C THR A 561 -1.85 -4.46 -9.16
N VAL A 562 -1.55 -4.32 -7.87
CA VAL A 562 -0.34 -4.86 -7.22
C VAL A 562 -0.76 -5.98 -6.26
N THR A 563 -0.12 -7.14 -6.35
CA THR A 563 -0.47 -8.33 -5.56
C THR A 563 0.77 -9.03 -5.04
N ASP A 564 0.77 -9.37 -3.75
CA ASP A 564 1.74 -10.30 -3.12
C ASP A 564 3.19 -9.77 -3.19
N SER A 565 3.38 -8.43 -3.16
CA SER A 565 4.69 -7.78 -3.30
C SER A 565 5.64 -8.14 -2.15
N LEU A 566 6.91 -8.44 -2.43
CA LEU A 566 7.84 -8.91 -1.38
C LEU A 566 8.09 -7.84 -0.31
N TYR A 567 7.95 -6.55 -0.67
CA TYR A 567 8.01 -5.41 0.26
C TYR A 567 6.79 -4.50 0.06
N ASP A 568 7.01 -3.19 -0.03
CA ASP A 568 5.94 -2.21 -0.21
C ASP A 568 5.24 -2.38 -1.58
N GLY A 569 3.92 -2.18 -1.63
CA GLY A 569 3.15 -2.32 -2.86
C GLY A 569 3.47 -1.21 -3.86
N ILE A 570 3.27 0.04 -3.45
CA ILE A 570 3.52 1.23 -4.29
C ILE A 570 4.40 2.22 -3.52
N GLY A 571 5.62 2.46 -4.04
CA GLY A 571 6.59 3.40 -3.48
C GLY A 571 6.62 4.75 -4.20
N PHE A 572 6.93 5.79 -3.44
CA PHE A 572 7.22 7.13 -3.95
C PHE A 572 8.56 7.66 -3.43
N SER A 573 9.31 8.27 -4.32
CA SER A 573 10.42 9.16 -4.01
C SER A 573 10.16 10.54 -4.64
N THR A 574 11.18 11.35 -4.94
CA THR A 574 10.99 12.74 -5.40
C THR A 574 10.26 12.80 -6.74
N SER A 575 9.02 13.31 -6.72
CA SER A 575 8.17 13.60 -7.89
C SER A 575 7.15 14.70 -7.60
N THR A 576 6.69 15.42 -8.62
CA THR A 576 5.66 16.47 -8.51
C THR A 576 4.42 16.17 -9.33
N ASN A 577 3.29 16.75 -8.93
CA ASN A 577 2.00 16.69 -9.62
C ASN A 577 1.60 15.25 -10.00
N THR A 578 1.96 14.27 -9.17
CA THR A 578 1.70 12.85 -9.43
C THR A 578 0.25 12.51 -9.05
N LEU A 579 -0.42 11.67 -9.83
CA LEU A 579 -1.78 11.20 -9.56
C LEU A 579 -1.77 9.68 -9.41
N LEU A 580 -2.11 9.19 -8.23
CA LEU A 580 -2.32 7.77 -7.95
C LEU A 580 -3.82 7.55 -7.72
N GLN A 581 -4.52 7.02 -8.71
CA GLN A 581 -5.99 6.94 -8.73
C GLN A 581 -6.52 5.51 -8.91
N ASP A 582 -7.48 5.07 -8.09
CA ASP A 582 -8.25 3.84 -8.31
C ASP A 582 -7.40 2.54 -8.45
N ASN A 583 -6.17 2.51 -7.92
CA ASN A 583 -5.31 1.33 -7.96
C ASN A 583 -5.64 0.36 -6.81
N THR A 584 -5.41 -0.94 -7.02
CA THR A 584 -5.58 -1.98 -6.00
C THR A 584 -4.23 -2.52 -5.55
N VAL A 585 -4.00 -2.61 -4.23
CA VAL A 585 -2.87 -3.31 -3.61
C VAL A 585 -3.41 -4.42 -2.72
N SER A 586 -2.89 -5.64 -2.85
CA SER A 586 -3.27 -6.77 -2.02
C SER A 586 -2.06 -7.55 -1.52
N SER A 587 -2.08 -7.91 -0.23
CA SER A 587 -1.05 -8.71 0.45
C SER A 587 0.39 -8.19 0.30
N PRO A 588 0.68 -6.90 0.60
CA PRO A 588 2.06 -6.43 0.58
C PRO A 588 2.87 -7.02 1.74
N GLY A 589 4.11 -7.44 1.48
CA GLY A 589 5.06 -7.92 2.49
C GLY A 589 5.61 -6.81 3.39
N ARG A 590 5.48 -5.54 2.98
CA ARG A 590 5.65 -4.34 3.82
C ARG A 590 4.38 -3.47 3.76
N ASN A 591 4.45 -2.18 3.40
CA ASN A 591 3.27 -1.31 3.40
C ASN A 591 2.47 -1.38 2.09
N GLY A 592 1.20 -0.96 2.11
CA GLY A 592 0.40 -0.82 0.89
C GLY A 592 0.95 0.25 -0.05
N ILE A 593 1.01 1.49 0.44
CA ILE A 593 1.56 2.66 -0.26
C ILE A 593 2.56 3.36 0.66
N ALA A 594 3.77 3.65 0.19
CA ALA A 594 4.84 4.24 0.98
C ALA A 594 5.51 5.42 0.27
N ILE A 595 5.39 6.62 0.83
CA ILE A 595 6.24 7.76 0.45
C ILE A 595 7.48 7.74 1.32
N SER A 596 8.64 7.76 0.67
CA SER A 596 9.94 7.50 1.28
C SER A 596 10.01 6.14 2.00
N PRO A 597 10.11 5.02 1.25
CA PRO A 597 10.69 3.80 1.79
C PRO A 597 12.04 4.11 2.50
N SER A 598 12.40 3.34 3.51
CA SER A 598 13.36 3.71 4.57
C SER A 598 14.83 3.93 4.16
N PHE A 599 15.11 3.91 2.86
CA PHE A 599 16.44 3.97 2.26
C PHE A 599 16.61 5.13 1.24
N TYR A 600 15.54 5.83 0.87
CA TYR A 600 15.65 7.05 0.07
C TYR A 600 16.03 8.25 0.96
N PRO A 601 16.84 9.21 0.47
CA PRO A 601 16.96 10.50 1.13
C PRO A 601 15.60 11.23 1.07
N ALA A 602 15.21 11.90 2.15
CA ALA A 602 13.86 12.45 2.36
C ALA A 602 13.30 13.17 1.10
N PRO A 603 12.39 12.54 0.34
CA PRO A 603 11.97 13.01 -0.97
C PRO A 603 11.09 14.25 -0.87
N THR A 604 11.09 15.06 -1.92
CA THR A 604 10.27 16.28 -1.99
C THR A 604 9.26 16.22 -3.12
N GLY A 605 8.15 16.95 -2.98
CA GLY A 605 7.20 17.17 -4.08
C GLY A 605 5.75 16.91 -3.68
N SER A 606 4.95 16.33 -4.59
CA SER A 606 3.50 16.25 -4.42
C SER A 606 2.82 15.11 -5.17
N ALA A 607 1.86 14.47 -4.49
CA ALA A 607 0.94 13.51 -5.10
C ALA A 607 -0.51 13.71 -4.62
N THR A 608 -1.47 13.49 -5.51
CA THR A 608 -2.87 13.21 -5.18
C THR A 608 -3.06 11.70 -5.19
N ILE A 609 -3.55 11.14 -4.08
CA ILE A 609 -3.75 9.71 -3.87
C ILE A 609 -5.24 9.50 -3.58
N THR A 610 -5.99 8.95 -4.53
CA THR A 610 -7.46 8.86 -4.43
C THR A 610 -8.06 7.56 -4.96
N GLY A 611 -9.16 7.09 -4.35
CA GLY A 611 -9.89 5.88 -4.78
C GLY A 611 -9.13 4.55 -4.63
N ASN A 612 -7.88 4.57 -4.18
CA ASN A 612 -7.04 3.38 -4.11
C ASN A 612 -7.51 2.43 -3.01
N THR A 613 -7.44 1.13 -3.26
CA THR A 613 -7.82 0.07 -2.32
C THR A 613 -6.58 -0.67 -1.84
N VAL A 614 -6.43 -0.85 -0.53
CA VAL A 614 -5.39 -1.71 0.07
C VAL A 614 -6.04 -2.85 0.85
N THR A 615 -5.52 -4.06 0.72
CA THR A 615 -6.01 -5.27 1.42
C THR A 615 -4.87 -6.21 1.80
N GLY A 616 -5.13 -7.19 2.67
CA GLY A 616 -4.18 -8.27 2.98
C GLY A 616 -2.97 -7.88 3.85
N LEU A 617 -3.01 -6.73 4.52
CA LEU A 617 -1.93 -6.24 5.40
C LEU A 617 -1.53 -7.26 6.48
N GLY A 618 -0.22 -7.48 6.65
CA GLY A 618 0.36 -8.25 7.74
C GLY A 618 0.45 -7.47 9.07
N SER A 619 0.77 -8.16 10.17
CA SER A 619 1.02 -7.50 11.46
C SER A 619 2.16 -6.48 11.34
N GLY A 620 2.02 -5.31 11.96
CA GLY A 620 3.01 -4.23 11.89
C GLY A 620 3.03 -3.43 10.59
N THR A 621 2.28 -3.83 9.55
CA THR A 621 2.23 -3.11 8.26
C THR A 621 1.12 -2.06 8.21
N SER A 622 1.28 -1.04 7.36
CA SER A 622 0.31 0.06 7.20
C SER A 622 -0.21 0.18 5.77
N ALA A 623 -1.47 0.63 5.63
CA ALA A 623 -2.10 0.84 4.32
C ALA A 623 -1.42 1.96 3.53
N PHE A 624 -1.08 3.04 4.22
CA PHE A 624 -0.40 4.22 3.70
C PHE A 624 0.58 4.73 4.75
N VAL A 625 1.81 5.05 4.34
CA VAL A 625 2.80 5.78 5.14
C VAL A 625 3.40 6.93 4.34
N ASN A 626 3.67 8.05 5.02
CA ASN A 626 4.49 9.14 4.48
C ASN A 626 5.62 9.46 5.46
N ASN A 627 6.83 9.00 5.14
CA ASN A 627 8.00 9.20 5.97
C ASN A 627 8.79 10.48 5.57
N SER A 628 8.22 11.35 4.72
CA SER A 628 8.84 12.63 4.34
C SER A 628 7.98 13.84 4.70
N THR A 629 8.56 14.75 5.49
CA THR A 629 8.01 16.09 5.74
C THR A 629 8.12 17.02 4.52
N GLY A 630 8.90 16.65 3.50
CA GLY A 630 9.08 17.41 2.26
C GLY A 630 8.11 17.04 1.13
N PHE A 631 7.30 15.99 1.32
CA PHE A 631 6.40 15.46 0.29
C PHE A 631 4.94 15.63 0.69
N VAL A 632 4.17 16.36 -0.12
CA VAL A 632 2.75 16.68 0.15
C VAL A 632 1.84 15.65 -0.50
N ALA A 633 1.22 14.81 0.31
CA ALA A 633 0.21 13.84 -0.12
C ALA A 633 -1.21 14.35 0.18
N THR A 634 -2.03 14.50 -0.86
CA THR A 634 -3.47 14.79 -0.72
C THR A 634 -4.24 13.48 -0.82
N LEU A 635 -4.99 13.12 0.23
CA LEU A 635 -5.75 11.86 0.30
C LEU A 635 -7.26 12.10 0.19
N SER A 636 -7.94 11.36 -0.68
CA SER A 636 -9.43 11.38 -0.81
C SER A 636 -9.98 10.02 -1.23
N ASP A 637 -11.13 9.60 -0.71
CA ASP A 637 -11.89 8.43 -1.19
C ASP A 637 -11.15 7.07 -1.24
N ASN A 638 -10.02 6.92 -0.54
CA ASN A 638 -9.26 5.67 -0.52
C ASN A 638 -9.88 4.64 0.44
N HIS A 639 -9.77 3.36 0.09
CA HIS A 639 -10.32 2.22 0.82
C HIS A 639 -9.21 1.43 1.52
N TRP A 640 -8.89 1.83 2.74
CA TRP A 640 -7.98 1.11 3.63
C TRP A 640 -8.73 0.05 4.46
N PRO A 641 -8.09 -1.06 4.87
CA PRO A 641 -8.64 -1.89 5.92
C PRO A 641 -8.57 -1.13 7.26
N PRO A 642 -9.41 -1.46 8.25
CA PRO A 642 -9.21 -0.94 9.60
C PRO A 642 -7.82 -1.36 10.12
N PRO A 643 -7.16 -0.53 10.96
CA PRO A 643 -5.91 -0.92 11.61
C PRO A 643 -6.05 -2.27 12.33
N ALA A 644 -4.96 -3.04 12.40
CA ALA A 644 -4.94 -4.31 13.10
C ALA A 644 -5.37 -4.09 14.57
N PRO A 645 -6.40 -4.81 15.07
CA PRO A 645 -6.97 -4.53 16.38
C PRO A 645 -5.96 -4.83 17.50
N GLU A 646 -5.81 -3.89 18.41
CA GLU A 646 -4.93 -3.98 19.58
C GLU A 646 -5.24 -5.22 20.43
N GLY A 647 -4.23 -6.05 20.69
CA GLY A 647 -4.41 -7.32 21.37
C GLY A 647 -3.15 -7.85 22.05
N PRO A 648 -3.30 -8.69 23.10
CA PRO A 648 -2.18 -9.28 23.81
C PRO A 648 -1.32 -10.15 22.90
N TYR A 649 0.00 -10.08 23.07
CA TYR A 649 0.92 -11.04 22.45
C TYR A 649 0.54 -12.48 22.82
N GLY A 650 0.63 -13.41 21.87
CA GLY A 650 0.13 -14.77 22.03
C GLY A 650 -1.40 -14.91 22.19
N GLY A 651 -2.16 -13.81 22.04
CA GLY A 651 -3.62 -13.81 22.09
C GLY A 651 -4.26 -13.94 23.48
N THR A 652 -3.46 -13.94 24.56
CA THR A 652 -3.95 -14.09 25.94
C THR A 652 -3.35 -13.00 26.84
N PRO A 653 -4.16 -12.20 27.57
CA PRO A 653 -3.65 -11.20 28.52
C PRO A 653 -2.71 -11.81 29.57
N THR A 654 -1.65 -11.08 29.94
CA THR A 654 -0.77 -11.53 31.02
C THR A 654 -1.43 -11.29 32.38
N ALA A 655 -1.47 -12.31 33.24
CA ALA A 655 -2.10 -12.20 34.56
C ALA A 655 -1.32 -11.28 35.51
N VAL A 656 -2.04 -10.48 36.29
CA VAL A 656 -1.51 -9.63 37.37
C VAL A 656 -2.24 -9.99 38.68
N PRO A 657 -1.54 -10.36 39.77
CA PRO A 657 -0.08 -10.41 39.93
C PRO A 657 0.58 -11.52 39.08
N GLY A 658 1.78 -11.24 38.58
CA GLY A 658 2.50 -12.04 37.58
C GLY A 658 3.62 -11.22 36.91
N THR A 659 4.23 -11.76 35.85
CA THR A 659 5.36 -11.13 35.14
C THR A 659 5.04 -10.94 33.67
N VAL A 660 5.17 -9.70 33.18
CA VAL A 660 5.10 -9.32 31.77
C VAL A 660 6.52 -9.20 31.23
N GLN A 661 6.85 -9.99 30.20
CA GLN A 661 8.14 -9.93 29.50
C GLN A 661 8.14 -8.75 28.52
N ALA A 662 9.24 -7.99 28.42
CA ALA A 662 9.28 -6.75 27.64
C ALA A 662 9.17 -7.01 26.12
N GLU A 663 9.67 -8.15 25.64
CA GLU A 663 9.52 -8.59 24.25
C GLU A 663 8.08 -9.01 23.88
N ASN A 664 7.18 -9.12 24.86
CA ASN A 664 5.79 -9.55 24.68
C ASN A 664 4.79 -8.37 24.70
N TYR A 665 5.19 -7.20 24.19
CA TYR A 665 4.28 -6.07 23.93
C TYR A 665 3.16 -6.45 22.94
N ASP A 666 2.05 -5.73 22.97
CA ASP A 666 0.83 -6.07 22.23
C ASP A 666 1.03 -6.14 20.70
N THR A 667 0.12 -6.84 20.03
CA THR A 667 0.01 -6.85 18.57
C THR A 667 -0.84 -5.67 18.11
N GLY A 668 -0.42 -5.00 17.05
CA GLY A 668 -1.14 -3.86 16.45
C GLY A 668 -0.24 -2.97 15.58
N GLY A 669 1.07 -2.95 15.86
CA GLY A 669 2.05 -2.18 15.11
C GLY A 669 2.27 -0.75 15.62
N GLN A 670 3.06 0.01 14.86
CA GLN A 670 3.39 1.42 15.12
C GLN A 670 2.11 2.28 15.24
N GLY A 671 2.04 3.12 16.27
CA GLY A 671 0.89 3.98 16.57
C GLY A 671 -0.29 3.27 17.25
N VAL A 672 -0.28 1.94 17.34
CA VAL A 672 -1.33 1.13 18.01
C VAL A 672 -0.78 0.45 19.25
N ALA A 673 0.20 -0.44 19.11
CA ALA A 673 0.76 -1.22 20.20
C ALA A 673 2.16 -0.75 20.65
N TYR A 674 2.87 -0.01 19.80
CA TYR A 674 4.12 0.68 20.16
C TYR A 674 4.27 1.97 19.34
N ASN A 675 5.19 2.83 19.74
CA ASN A 675 5.64 4.00 18.99
C ASN A 675 7.15 4.17 19.16
N VAL A 676 7.91 3.83 18.12
CA VAL A 676 9.37 4.01 18.07
C VAL A 676 9.75 5.08 17.05
N THR A 677 10.93 5.71 17.22
CA THR A 677 11.45 6.74 16.29
C THR A 677 12.32 6.16 15.17
N SER A 678 12.85 4.96 15.38
CA SER A 678 13.54 4.12 14.41
C SER A 678 13.33 2.67 14.83
N VAL A 679 13.46 1.71 13.91
CA VAL A 679 13.52 0.29 14.27
C VAL A 679 14.99 -0.10 14.39
N ASN A 680 15.42 -0.36 15.61
CA ASN A 680 16.75 -0.85 15.96
C ASN A 680 16.60 -2.30 16.48
N GLY A 681 17.67 -2.90 17.02
CA GLY A 681 17.62 -4.26 17.59
C GLY A 681 18.35 -5.32 16.78
N ASN A 682 18.91 -6.31 17.50
CA ASN A 682 19.62 -7.46 16.95
C ASN A 682 18.83 -8.77 17.04
N ALA A 683 17.73 -8.79 17.82
CA ALA A 683 16.93 -9.98 18.10
C ALA A 683 15.47 -9.86 17.62
N ASN A 684 15.18 -8.86 16.77
CA ASN A 684 13.84 -8.56 16.27
C ASN A 684 13.12 -9.77 15.64
N SER A 685 13.88 -10.74 15.08
CA SER A 685 13.38 -12.00 14.54
C SER A 685 12.58 -12.87 15.52
N TYR A 686 12.56 -12.57 16.82
CA TYR A 686 11.61 -13.12 17.78
C TYR A 686 10.14 -12.86 17.38
N ARG A 687 9.86 -11.80 16.61
CA ARG A 687 8.50 -11.43 16.16
C ARG A 687 8.52 -10.94 14.71
N ALA A 688 7.39 -11.10 14.00
CA ALA A 688 7.21 -10.45 12.70
C ALA A 688 7.13 -8.91 12.80
N ASP A 689 6.65 -8.40 13.93
CA ASP A 689 6.56 -6.98 14.30
C ASP A 689 7.62 -6.58 15.35
N GLY A 690 8.78 -7.26 15.33
CA GLY A 690 9.87 -7.07 16.29
C GLY A 690 10.61 -5.75 16.11
N VAL A 691 10.62 -4.90 17.14
CA VAL A 691 11.35 -3.63 17.15
C VAL A 691 12.11 -3.46 18.46
N ASP A 692 13.33 -2.93 18.38
CA ASP A 692 14.21 -2.59 19.51
C ASP A 692 14.55 -3.75 20.47
N LEU A 693 14.55 -4.99 19.96
CA LEU A 693 14.84 -6.20 20.75
C LEU A 693 16.32 -6.62 20.69
N ASP A 694 16.87 -7.04 21.83
CA ASP A 694 18.18 -7.70 21.95
C ASP A 694 18.07 -9.05 22.68
N ASN A 695 19.13 -9.86 22.59
CA ASN A 695 19.26 -11.07 23.40
C ASN A 695 19.69 -10.69 24.84
N THR A 696 18.98 -11.13 25.87
CA THR A 696 19.33 -10.77 27.25
C THR A 696 20.38 -11.69 27.85
N ALA A 697 21.31 -11.12 28.60
CA ALA A 697 22.25 -11.85 29.47
C ALA A 697 21.71 -12.06 30.90
N ASP A 698 20.48 -11.66 31.19
CA ASP A 698 19.89 -11.77 32.53
C ASP A 698 19.61 -13.21 32.97
N THR A 699 19.44 -13.41 34.29
CA THR A 699 19.13 -14.70 34.89
C THR A 699 17.72 -15.16 34.49
N GLY A 700 17.66 -15.98 33.45
CA GLY A 700 16.44 -16.50 32.83
C GLY A 700 16.59 -16.65 31.32
N GLY A 701 17.46 -15.86 30.69
CA GLY A 701 17.54 -15.73 29.24
C GLY A 701 16.26 -15.15 28.63
N GLY A 702 16.08 -15.33 27.32
CA GLY A 702 15.03 -14.68 26.54
C GLY A 702 15.55 -13.44 25.85
N TYR A 703 14.73 -12.40 25.78
CA TYR A 703 15.05 -11.15 25.08
C TYR A 703 14.90 -9.96 26.03
N ASN A 704 15.35 -8.79 25.59
CA ASN A 704 15.05 -7.54 26.27
C ASN A 704 14.72 -6.45 25.26
N LEU A 705 13.94 -5.46 25.70
CA LEU A 705 13.76 -4.21 24.99
C LEU A 705 14.95 -3.27 25.25
N GLY A 706 15.35 -2.49 24.25
CA GLY A 706 16.50 -1.58 24.32
C GLY A 706 16.34 -0.33 23.44
N TRP A 707 17.46 0.25 23.00
CA TRP A 707 17.55 1.47 22.15
C TRP A 707 16.66 2.65 22.60
N THR A 708 16.42 2.74 23.90
CA THR A 708 15.39 3.60 24.48
C THR A 708 15.63 5.08 24.22
N SER A 709 14.55 5.83 23.97
CA SER A 709 14.58 7.26 23.66
C SER A 709 13.30 7.99 24.11
N GLY A 710 13.43 9.27 24.46
CA GLY A 710 12.32 10.08 24.99
C GLY A 710 11.17 10.24 23.99
N GLY A 711 9.94 9.93 24.44
CA GLY A 711 8.72 9.97 23.63
C GLY A 711 8.36 8.67 22.91
N GLN A 712 9.16 7.61 23.09
CA GLN A 712 8.78 6.25 22.65
C GLN A 712 7.85 5.57 23.67
N TRP A 713 7.04 4.61 23.22
CA TRP A 713 6.21 3.80 24.14
C TRP A 713 5.87 2.41 23.59
N PHE A 714 5.57 1.48 24.50
CA PHE A 714 5.19 0.09 24.20
C PHE A 714 4.03 -0.34 25.09
N ARG A 715 2.99 -0.97 24.55
CA ARG A 715 1.78 -1.36 25.29
C ARG A 715 1.73 -2.85 25.62
N TYR A 716 1.06 -3.17 26.71
CA TYR A 716 0.86 -4.52 27.22
C TYR A 716 -0.57 -4.69 27.76
N THR A 717 -1.32 -5.61 27.18
CA THR A 717 -2.62 -6.07 27.70
C THR A 717 -2.39 -7.04 28.86
N VAL A 718 -2.89 -6.68 30.04
CA VAL A 718 -2.86 -7.50 31.26
C VAL A 718 -4.27 -7.81 31.75
N ASP A 719 -4.45 -8.87 32.54
CA ASP A 719 -5.70 -9.16 33.25
C ASP A 719 -5.46 -9.19 34.77
N VAL A 720 -6.08 -8.24 35.46
CA VAL A 720 -5.78 -7.94 36.87
C VAL A 720 -6.76 -8.67 37.78
N ALA A 721 -6.27 -9.68 38.50
CA ALA A 721 -7.10 -10.59 39.29
C ALA A 721 -7.87 -9.92 40.45
N THR A 722 -7.39 -8.77 40.96
CA THR A 722 -8.06 -7.99 42.02
C THR A 722 -7.61 -6.53 41.95
N ALA A 723 -8.54 -5.58 42.13
CA ALA A 723 -8.23 -4.16 42.13
C ALA A 723 -7.40 -3.77 43.37
N GLY A 724 -6.34 -2.97 43.20
CA GLY A 724 -5.51 -2.54 44.32
C GLY A 724 -4.12 -2.02 43.93
N THR A 725 -3.30 -1.77 44.94
CA THR A 725 -1.90 -1.36 44.77
C THR A 725 -1.00 -2.57 44.62
N TYR A 726 -0.26 -2.60 43.51
CA TYR A 726 0.79 -3.57 43.23
C TYR A 726 2.16 -2.94 43.46
N THR A 727 3.11 -3.74 43.95
CA THR A 727 4.53 -3.44 43.85
C THR A 727 4.98 -3.87 42.47
N LEU A 728 5.54 -2.93 41.70
CA LEU A 728 6.00 -3.13 40.34
C LEU A 728 7.53 -3.19 40.35
N GLY A 729 8.08 -4.38 40.14
CA GLY A 729 9.50 -4.62 39.93
C GLY A 729 9.86 -4.51 38.46
N LEU A 730 10.67 -3.52 38.11
CA LEU A 730 11.19 -3.26 36.77
C LEU A 730 12.61 -3.84 36.67
N ARG A 731 12.82 -4.85 35.83
CA ARG A 731 14.11 -5.51 35.65
C ARG A 731 14.90 -4.82 34.54
N VAL A 732 15.86 -3.99 34.91
CA VAL A 732 16.52 -3.02 34.03
C VAL A 732 18.05 -3.15 34.01
N ALA A 733 18.66 -2.71 32.92
CA ALA A 733 20.10 -2.52 32.79
C ALA A 733 20.39 -1.12 32.22
N ALA A 734 21.40 -0.44 32.74
CA ALA A 734 21.74 0.94 32.40
C ALA A 734 23.23 1.22 32.73
N PRO A 735 24.07 1.64 31.78
CA PRO A 735 25.49 1.96 32.04
C PRO A 735 25.68 3.11 33.03
N SER A 736 24.78 4.08 33.01
CA SER A 736 24.74 5.25 33.91
C SER A 736 23.35 5.41 34.53
N ALA A 737 23.24 6.16 35.62
CA ALA A 737 21.95 6.46 36.23
C ALA A 737 21.13 7.39 35.31
N VAL A 738 19.83 7.13 35.21
CA VAL A 738 18.90 7.89 34.37
C VAL A 738 17.77 8.40 35.26
N ALA A 739 17.72 9.72 35.48
CA ALA A 739 16.63 10.36 36.22
C ALA A 739 15.44 10.59 35.30
N GLY A 740 14.22 10.29 35.76
CA GLY A 740 13.01 10.34 34.93
C GLY A 740 13.15 9.52 33.64
N ALA A 741 13.41 8.22 33.78
CA ALA A 741 13.68 7.33 32.66
C ALA A 741 12.41 6.84 31.96
N LEU A 742 11.38 6.52 32.75
CA LEU A 742 10.13 5.93 32.29
C LEU A 742 8.97 6.18 33.27
N HIS A 743 7.75 5.98 32.81
CA HIS A 743 6.55 5.79 33.65
C HIS A 743 5.57 4.81 32.97
N LEU A 744 4.70 4.17 33.76
CA LEU A 744 3.54 3.47 33.18
C LEU A 744 2.35 4.42 33.09
N SER A 745 1.62 4.38 31.98
CA SER A 745 0.31 5.01 31.84
C SER A 745 -0.77 4.01 31.40
N ASP A 746 -2.04 4.36 31.58
CA ASP A 746 -3.16 3.57 31.05
C ASP A 746 -3.46 3.86 29.57
N ALA A 747 -4.45 3.16 29.01
CA ALA A 747 -4.92 3.34 27.63
C ALA A 747 -5.37 4.78 27.27
N SER A 748 -5.64 5.64 28.26
CA SER A 748 -6.00 7.06 28.07
C SER A 748 -4.80 8.01 28.13
N GLY A 749 -3.61 7.50 28.48
CA GLY A 749 -2.41 8.30 28.76
C GLY A 749 -2.36 8.85 30.19
N THR A 750 -3.17 8.33 31.13
CA THR A 750 -3.09 8.71 32.54
C THR A 750 -1.90 8.01 33.19
N ASP A 751 -0.91 8.77 33.67
CA ASP A 751 0.25 8.26 34.43
C ASP A 751 -0.21 7.54 35.71
N LEU A 752 0.33 6.34 35.93
CA LEU A 752 -0.01 5.41 37.01
C LEU A 752 1.13 5.20 38.02
N THR A 753 2.35 5.69 37.73
CA THR A 753 3.54 5.46 38.58
C THR A 753 4.28 6.72 38.99
N GLY A 754 4.10 7.83 38.27
CA GLY A 754 5.08 8.91 38.25
C GLY A 754 6.34 8.52 37.49
N ALA A 755 7.20 9.50 37.25
CA ALA A 755 8.52 9.31 36.67
C ALA A 755 9.40 8.41 37.58
N VAL A 756 10.01 7.38 36.99
CA VAL A 756 10.87 6.41 37.68
C VAL A 756 12.35 6.69 37.35
N ASP A 757 13.15 6.89 38.39
CA ASP A 757 14.62 6.97 38.29
C ASP A 757 15.24 5.56 38.24
N LEU A 758 16.21 5.35 37.34
CA LEU A 758 16.96 4.09 37.24
C LEU A 758 18.42 4.28 37.70
N PRO A 759 18.97 3.36 38.50
CA PRO A 759 20.34 3.44 39.00
C PRO A 759 21.36 3.07 37.91
N ALA A 760 22.60 3.53 38.07
CA ALA A 760 23.72 3.02 37.29
C ALA A 760 23.97 1.55 37.66
N THR A 761 23.70 0.64 36.73
CA THR A 761 24.00 -0.79 36.87
C THR A 761 25.42 -1.13 36.40
N GLY A 762 25.97 -0.31 35.48
CA GLY A 762 27.34 -0.38 34.99
C GLY A 762 27.50 -0.86 33.55
N ASP A 763 26.50 -1.55 32.98
CA ASP A 763 26.52 -2.02 31.57
C ASP A 763 25.09 -2.20 31.03
N TRP A 764 24.93 -2.30 29.71
CA TRP A 764 23.68 -2.58 29.00
C TRP A 764 23.08 -3.95 29.27
N GLN A 765 23.90 -4.88 29.78
CA GLN A 765 23.53 -6.25 30.10
C GLN A 765 23.89 -6.63 31.55
N THR A 766 24.08 -5.63 32.44
CA THR A 766 24.20 -5.83 33.89
C THR A 766 22.87 -5.46 34.55
N TRP A 767 22.20 -6.43 35.17
CA TRP A 767 20.76 -6.31 35.46
C TRP A 767 20.44 -6.07 36.94
N ALA A 768 19.73 -4.97 37.23
CA ALA A 768 19.17 -4.61 38.53
C ALA A 768 17.64 -4.63 38.52
N THR A 769 17.01 -4.57 39.69
CA THR A 769 15.55 -4.46 39.81
C THR A 769 15.18 -3.20 40.58
N VAL A 770 14.45 -2.30 39.93
CA VAL A 770 13.89 -1.07 40.52
C VAL A 770 12.45 -1.34 40.93
N THR A 771 12.03 -0.90 42.11
CA THR A 771 10.65 -1.10 42.61
C THR A 771 9.90 0.22 42.70
N THR A 772 8.75 0.30 42.03
CA THR A 772 7.76 1.37 42.22
C THR A 772 6.40 0.77 42.61
N HIS A 773 5.37 1.59 42.72
CA HIS A 773 4.00 1.17 42.96
C HIS A 773 3.06 1.62 41.85
N VAL A 774 2.07 0.79 41.55
CA VAL A 774 1.04 1.04 40.53
C VAL A 774 -0.32 0.65 41.09
N VAL A 775 -1.35 1.45 40.85
CA VAL A 775 -2.73 1.16 41.27
C VAL A 775 -3.53 0.72 40.06
N LEU A 776 -4.09 -0.49 40.10
CA LEU A 776 -4.76 -1.11 38.95
C LEU A 776 -6.22 -1.48 39.29
N PRO A 777 -7.19 -1.22 38.38
CA PRO A 777 -8.53 -1.80 38.45
C PRO A 777 -8.48 -3.32 38.20
N ALA A 778 -9.54 -4.04 38.59
CA ALA A 778 -9.68 -5.46 38.29
C ALA A 778 -10.11 -5.70 36.82
N GLY A 779 -9.78 -6.87 36.28
CA GLY A 779 -10.05 -7.27 34.90
C GLY A 779 -9.01 -6.72 33.91
N ARG A 780 -9.30 -6.88 32.61
CA ARG A 780 -8.40 -6.50 31.52
C ARG A 780 -8.05 -5.00 31.54
N GLN A 781 -6.76 -4.70 31.64
CA GLN A 781 -6.19 -3.36 31.46
C GLN A 781 -5.24 -3.36 30.25
N ILE A 782 -4.94 -2.18 29.72
CA ILE A 782 -3.82 -1.95 28.79
C ILE A 782 -2.90 -0.93 29.44
N LEU A 783 -1.62 -1.28 29.55
CA LEU A 783 -0.58 -0.47 30.19
C LEU A 783 0.44 -0.05 29.12
N ALA A 784 0.70 1.24 28.98
CA ALA A 784 1.81 1.74 28.18
C ALA A 784 3.04 1.92 29.07
N LEU A 785 4.16 1.29 28.70
CA LEU A 785 5.49 1.64 29.16
C LEU A 785 5.98 2.82 28.30
N ASN A 786 6.00 4.00 28.88
CA ASN A 786 6.47 5.23 28.23
C ASN A 786 7.94 5.43 28.56
N GLN A 787 8.72 5.80 27.57
CA GLN A 787 10.14 6.11 27.72
C GLN A 787 10.29 7.63 27.75
N ASP A 788 10.68 8.17 28.90
CA ASP A 788 10.78 9.62 29.11
C ASP A 788 12.21 10.12 28.81
N THR A 789 13.21 9.35 29.25
CA THR A 789 14.63 9.60 28.99
C THR A 789 15.30 8.28 28.61
N GLY A 790 16.01 8.25 27.47
CA GLY A 790 16.71 7.06 26.98
C GLY A 790 17.98 6.69 27.77
N GLY A 791 18.58 5.53 27.43
CA GLY A 791 19.88 5.10 27.97
C GLY A 791 19.85 3.84 28.83
N TRP A 792 18.81 3.02 28.70
CA TRP A 792 18.57 1.80 29.48
C TRP A 792 17.89 0.71 28.65
N ASN A 793 17.98 -0.54 29.11
CA ASN A 793 17.29 -1.72 28.62
C ASN A 793 16.33 -2.25 29.70
N ILE A 794 15.27 -2.97 29.31
CA ILE A 794 14.33 -3.64 30.23
C ILE A 794 14.03 -5.07 29.79
N ASN A 795 14.10 -6.00 30.74
CA ASN A 795 13.82 -7.42 30.54
C ASN A 795 12.34 -7.73 30.86
N HIS A 796 11.84 -7.32 32.04
CA HIS A 796 10.45 -7.59 32.44
C HIS A 796 9.88 -6.62 33.47
N LEU A 797 8.55 -6.66 33.60
CA LEU A 797 7.73 -5.97 34.58
C LEU A 797 7.03 -7.01 35.47
N ALA A 798 7.40 -7.08 36.75
CA ALA A 798 6.86 -8.04 37.71
C ALA A 798 5.91 -7.36 38.71
N PHE A 799 4.66 -7.80 38.76
CA PHE A 799 3.60 -7.23 39.59
C PHE A 799 3.32 -8.14 40.81
N ALA A 800 3.58 -7.65 42.02
CA ALA A 800 3.29 -8.36 43.26
C ALA A 800 2.22 -7.62 44.09
N ALA A 801 1.22 -8.34 44.61
CA ALA A 801 0.14 -7.75 45.40
C ALA A 801 0.66 -7.18 46.74
N GLY A 802 0.35 -5.92 47.05
CA GLY A 802 0.80 -5.27 48.28
C GLY A 802 0.02 -5.69 49.52
N SER A 803 0.71 -6.16 50.57
CA SER A 803 0.11 -6.45 51.88
C SER A 803 -0.09 -5.16 52.70
N GLY A 804 -1.07 -4.34 52.29
CA GLY A 804 -1.35 -3.04 52.91
C GLY A 804 -1.89 -3.12 54.34
N SER A 805 -1.47 -2.17 55.19
CA SER A 805 -2.08 -1.93 56.50
C SER A 805 -3.50 -1.34 56.38
N PRO A 806 -4.36 -1.43 57.41
CA PRO A 806 -5.72 -0.87 57.34
C PRO A 806 -5.72 0.64 57.10
N GLN A 807 -6.16 1.06 55.92
CA GLN A 807 -6.15 2.45 55.48
C GLN A 807 -7.50 2.80 54.83
N ALA A 808 -7.95 4.04 55.03
CA ALA A 808 -9.13 4.55 54.35
C ALA A 808 -8.77 4.93 52.90
N THR A 809 -9.70 4.75 51.95
CA THR A 809 -9.52 5.11 50.55
C THR A 809 -10.87 5.50 49.99
N LEU A 810 -10.99 6.71 49.44
CA LEU A 810 -12.27 7.17 48.89
C LEU A 810 -12.26 7.03 47.37
N THR A 811 -13.23 6.29 46.83
CA THR A 811 -13.49 6.21 45.39
C THR A 811 -14.75 6.97 45.05
N ALA A 812 -14.68 7.86 44.06
CA ALA A 812 -15.79 8.66 43.58
C ALA A 812 -16.31 8.11 42.24
N SER A 813 -17.62 7.93 42.12
CA SER A 813 -18.28 7.41 40.92
C SER A 813 -19.48 8.29 40.53
N PRO A 814 -19.50 8.88 39.32
CA PRO A 814 -18.42 8.90 38.33
C PRO A 814 -17.19 9.70 38.82
N GLY A 815 -16.00 9.40 38.26
CA GLY A 815 -14.75 10.10 38.57
C GLY A 815 -14.61 11.49 37.93
N SER A 816 -15.53 11.84 37.02
CA SER A 816 -15.69 13.17 36.45
C SER A 816 -17.18 13.50 36.27
N LEU A 817 -17.52 14.79 36.24
CA LEU A 817 -18.83 15.29 35.85
C LEU A 817 -18.70 16.31 34.73
N THR A 818 -19.18 15.94 33.54
CA THR A 818 -19.37 16.88 32.43
C THR A 818 -20.82 17.35 32.44
N PHE A 819 -21.02 18.66 32.56
CA PHE A 819 -22.32 19.31 32.46
C PHE A 819 -22.57 19.73 31.00
N ALA A 820 -23.82 19.59 30.56
CA ALA A 820 -24.24 20.12 29.27
C ALA A 820 -24.10 21.65 29.21
N ASP A 821 -24.04 22.18 28.00
CA ASP A 821 -23.96 23.62 27.70
C ASP A 821 -24.99 24.42 28.50
N GLN A 822 -24.50 25.33 29.32
CA GLN A 822 -25.31 26.11 30.27
C GLN A 822 -25.17 27.60 29.98
N ALA A 823 -26.28 28.29 29.79
CA ALA A 823 -26.28 29.72 29.51
C ALA A 823 -25.63 30.50 30.67
N VAL A 824 -24.76 31.46 30.35
CA VAL A 824 -24.05 32.28 31.36
C VAL A 824 -25.02 32.88 32.39
N ASN A 825 -24.64 32.82 33.66
CA ASN A 825 -25.42 33.18 34.85
C ASN A 825 -26.66 32.31 35.18
N THR A 826 -26.94 31.23 34.46
CA THR A 826 -27.99 30.25 34.81
C THR A 826 -27.41 28.99 35.46
N THR A 827 -28.18 28.31 36.32
CA THR A 827 -27.72 27.12 37.07
C THR A 827 -28.27 25.85 36.45
N SER A 828 -27.42 24.82 36.32
CA SER A 828 -27.79 23.51 35.79
C SER A 828 -28.69 22.71 36.72
N ALA A 829 -29.28 21.63 36.19
CA ALA A 829 -29.69 20.51 37.01
C ALA A 829 -28.48 19.95 37.78
N ALA A 830 -28.72 19.42 38.99
CA ALA A 830 -27.66 18.82 39.79
C ALA A 830 -27.28 17.43 39.26
N GLN A 831 -25.99 17.16 39.09
CA GLN A 831 -25.45 15.82 38.88
C GLN A 831 -24.87 15.29 40.19
N THR A 832 -24.88 13.97 40.40
CA THR A 832 -24.48 13.38 41.69
C THR A 832 -23.30 12.43 41.54
N VAL A 833 -22.28 12.66 42.35
CA VAL A 833 -21.18 11.72 42.63
C VAL A 833 -21.57 10.86 43.82
N THR A 834 -21.42 9.54 43.70
CA THR A 834 -21.41 8.64 44.85
C THR A 834 -19.97 8.43 45.31
N VAL A 835 -19.67 8.81 46.55
CA VAL A 835 -18.35 8.60 47.18
C VAL A 835 -18.46 7.39 48.10
N THR A 836 -17.59 6.40 47.89
CA THR A 836 -17.53 5.15 48.67
C THR A 836 -16.17 5.06 49.35
N ASN A 837 -16.12 4.67 50.62
CA ASN A 837 -14.87 4.28 51.26
C ASN A 837 -14.56 2.82 50.89
N SER A 838 -13.76 2.64 49.84
CA SER A 838 -13.25 1.35 49.38
C SER A 838 -12.05 0.85 50.19
N GLY A 839 -11.52 1.68 51.09
CA GLY A 839 -10.48 1.30 52.04
C GLY A 839 -10.99 0.40 53.18
N THR A 840 -10.05 -0.16 53.93
CA THR A 840 -10.27 -1.11 55.04
C THR A 840 -10.31 -0.45 56.42
N ALA A 841 -10.12 0.88 56.51
CA ALA A 841 -10.32 1.68 57.72
C ALA A 841 -11.30 2.84 57.49
N THR A 842 -11.88 3.39 58.56
CA THR A 842 -12.83 4.52 58.49
C THR A 842 -12.16 5.80 57.98
N ALA A 843 -12.75 6.41 56.96
CA ALA A 843 -12.39 7.73 56.49
C ALA A 843 -12.97 8.80 57.44
N SER A 844 -12.16 9.78 57.85
CA SER A 844 -12.64 11.04 58.42
C SER A 844 -12.75 12.08 57.30
N ILE A 845 -13.91 12.68 57.11
CA ILE A 845 -14.14 13.72 56.10
C ILE A 845 -13.93 15.09 56.76
N ALA A 846 -12.85 15.78 56.39
CA ALA A 846 -12.50 17.10 56.90
C ALA A 846 -13.16 18.25 56.12
N GLY A 847 -13.55 18.00 54.87
CA GLY A 847 -14.26 18.97 54.04
C GLY A 847 -14.65 18.44 52.67
N VAL A 848 -15.66 19.07 52.07
CA VAL A 848 -16.09 18.85 50.68
C VAL A 848 -16.26 20.22 50.04
N THR A 849 -15.53 20.51 48.96
CA THR A 849 -15.57 21.80 48.26
C THR A 849 -15.63 21.60 46.74
N ALA A 850 -16.24 22.54 46.03
CA ALA A 850 -16.19 22.62 44.57
C ALA A 850 -15.51 23.93 44.17
N GLY A 851 -14.58 23.86 43.22
CA GLY A 851 -13.85 25.01 42.68
C GLY A 851 -14.38 25.49 41.33
N GLY A 852 -14.20 26.78 41.03
CA GLY A 852 -14.62 27.40 39.78
C GLY A 852 -16.12 27.77 39.79
N ASP A 853 -16.77 27.63 38.63
CA ASP A 853 -18.20 27.96 38.44
C ASP A 853 -19.15 26.83 38.92
N PHE A 854 -18.73 26.04 39.91
CA PHE A 854 -19.43 24.86 40.40
C PHE A 854 -19.72 24.98 41.90
N ALA A 855 -20.91 24.55 42.31
CA ALA A 855 -21.34 24.49 43.71
C ALA A 855 -21.74 23.06 44.10
N GLN A 856 -21.63 22.70 45.38
CA GLN A 856 -21.93 21.35 45.88
C GLN A 856 -22.83 21.34 47.12
N THR A 857 -23.60 20.26 47.28
CA THR A 857 -24.21 19.84 48.55
C THR A 857 -23.89 18.36 48.78
N SER A 858 -23.68 17.93 50.04
CA SER A 858 -23.19 16.58 50.34
C SER A 858 -23.88 15.95 51.56
N THR A 859 -23.99 14.62 51.53
CA THR A 859 -24.47 13.77 52.63
C THR A 859 -23.34 13.07 53.41
N CYS A 860 -22.07 13.31 53.08
CA CYS A 860 -20.92 12.54 53.57
C CYS A 860 -20.53 12.71 55.05
N GLY A 861 -21.16 13.64 55.77
CA GLY A 861 -20.89 13.88 57.19
C GLY A 861 -19.42 14.23 57.48
N THR A 862 -18.94 13.85 58.66
CA THR A 862 -17.53 14.01 59.09
C THR A 862 -16.75 12.68 59.10
N SER A 863 -17.39 11.56 58.75
CA SER A 863 -16.73 10.25 58.67
C SER A 863 -17.53 9.25 57.85
N LEU A 864 -16.84 8.41 57.07
CA LEU A 864 -17.41 7.35 56.24
C LEU A 864 -16.73 6.01 56.58
N ALA A 865 -17.49 5.07 57.15
CA ALA A 865 -17.00 3.74 57.51
C ALA A 865 -16.52 2.93 56.29
N ALA A 866 -15.63 1.96 56.49
CA ALA A 866 -15.18 1.05 55.43
C ALA A 866 -16.39 0.34 54.78
N GLY A 867 -16.45 0.33 53.44
CA GLY A 867 -17.58 -0.20 52.66
C GLY A 867 -18.84 0.68 52.62
N ALA A 868 -18.90 1.78 53.38
CA ALA A 868 -20.02 2.72 53.33
C ALA A 868 -19.87 3.72 52.17
N ASN A 869 -21.00 4.28 51.74
CA ASN A 869 -21.05 5.34 50.73
C ASN A 869 -21.91 6.53 51.16
N CYS A 870 -21.71 7.64 50.45
CA CYS A 870 -22.44 8.89 50.57
C CYS A 870 -22.52 9.57 49.20
N THR A 871 -23.24 10.68 49.10
CA THR A 871 -23.44 11.42 47.85
C THR A 871 -22.96 12.86 47.94
N VAL A 872 -22.54 13.39 46.80
CA VAL A 872 -22.27 14.81 46.57
C VAL A 872 -23.01 15.24 45.31
N SER A 873 -23.99 16.12 45.45
CA SER A 873 -24.75 16.69 44.33
C SER A 873 -24.16 18.05 43.96
N VAL A 874 -23.67 18.14 42.73
CA VAL A 874 -22.94 19.29 42.16
C VAL A 874 -23.80 19.98 41.10
N THR A 875 -23.80 21.31 41.08
CA THR A 875 -24.45 22.15 40.05
C THR A 875 -23.41 23.06 39.38
N PHE A 876 -23.58 23.30 38.09
CA PHE A 876 -22.77 24.22 37.29
C PHE A 876 -23.52 25.54 37.07
N ARG A 877 -22.85 26.68 37.23
CA ARG A 877 -23.39 28.03 36.98
C ARG A 877 -22.33 28.93 36.35
N PRO A 878 -22.10 28.86 35.02
CA PRO A 878 -21.03 29.59 34.35
C PRO A 878 -21.12 31.10 34.57
N THR A 879 -20.00 31.74 34.91
CA THR A 879 -19.89 33.19 35.11
C THR A 879 -19.39 33.92 33.86
N ALA A 880 -18.79 33.18 32.92
CA ALA A 880 -18.34 33.63 31.61
C ALA A 880 -18.55 32.51 30.57
N SER A 881 -18.45 32.85 29.29
CA SER A 881 -18.59 31.93 28.18
C SER A 881 -17.31 31.12 27.88
N GLY A 882 -17.45 30.06 27.09
CA GLY A 882 -16.41 29.07 26.80
C GLY A 882 -16.34 27.94 27.84
N THR A 883 -15.40 27.02 27.67
CA THR A 883 -15.22 25.87 28.57
C THR A 883 -14.83 26.33 29.98
N ARG A 884 -15.55 25.85 30.98
CA ARG A 884 -15.30 26.12 32.41
C ARG A 884 -14.93 24.80 33.07
N THR A 885 -13.76 24.77 33.71
CA THR A 885 -13.28 23.61 34.47
C THR A 885 -13.29 23.90 35.97
N GLY A 886 -13.36 22.84 36.75
CA GLY A 886 -13.35 22.88 38.20
C GLY A 886 -12.97 21.54 38.79
N THR A 887 -12.96 21.47 40.11
CA THR A 887 -12.67 20.23 40.84
C THR A 887 -13.57 20.17 42.04
N LEU A 888 -14.26 19.02 42.21
CA LEU A 888 -14.86 18.66 43.49
C LEU A 888 -13.77 17.95 44.30
N THR A 889 -13.55 18.40 45.53
CA THR A 889 -12.41 18.02 46.37
C THR A 889 -12.92 17.57 47.74
N LEU A 890 -12.55 16.37 48.16
CA LEU A 890 -12.84 15.80 49.48
C LEU A 890 -11.55 15.61 50.27
N THR A 891 -11.42 16.33 51.37
CA THR A 891 -10.26 16.23 52.28
C THR A 891 -10.55 15.31 53.47
N GLY A 892 -9.52 14.64 53.98
CA GLY A 892 -9.66 13.66 55.06
C GLY A 892 -8.35 12.96 55.45
N ASN A 893 -8.46 11.72 55.96
CA ASN A 893 -7.34 10.86 56.36
C ASN A 893 -7.08 9.70 55.37
N GLN A 894 -7.76 9.68 54.23
CA GLN A 894 -7.65 8.61 53.24
C GLN A 894 -6.29 8.62 52.51
N SER A 895 -5.87 7.46 51.99
CA SER A 895 -4.63 7.29 51.23
C SER A 895 -4.50 8.27 50.06
N ASN A 896 -5.60 8.50 49.36
CA ASN A 896 -5.74 9.44 48.26
C ASN A 896 -6.37 10.76 48.72
N ASN A 897 -5.79 11.41 49.74
CA ASN A 897 -6.21 12.72 50.25
C ASN A 897 -5.40 13.87 49.60
N PRO A 898 -6.04 14.87 48.99
CA PRO A 898 -7.47 15.01 48.76
C PRO A 898 -7.98 14.10 47.64
N THR A 899 -9.20 13.58 47.78
CA THR A 899 -9.86 12.81 46.72
C THR A 899 -10.61 13.79 45.81
N THR A 900 -10.34 13.73 44.52
CA THR A 900 -10.85 14.70 43.55
C THR A 900 -11.76 14.08 42.50
N VAL A 901 -12.66 14.90 41.95
CA VAL A 901 -13.49 14.60 40.77
C VAL A 901 -13.38 15.79 39.83
N ALA A 902 -13.01 15.53 38.57
CA ALA A 902 -12.89 16.57 37.56
C ALA A 902 -14.29 17.09 37.16
N LEU A 903 -14.47 18.42 37.14
CA LEU A 903 -15.71 19.07 36.73
C LEU A 903 -15.47 19.84 35.43
N SER A 904 -16.36 19.69 34.45
CA SER A 904 -16.35 20.48 33.21
C SER A 904 -17.76 20.87 32.78
N GLY A 905 -17.87 21.96 32.05
CA GLY A 905 -19.11 22.38 31.39
C GLY A 905 -18.89 23.63 30.55
N THR A 906 -19.66 23.81 29.48
CA THR A 906 -19.53 24.99 28.62
C THR A 906 -20.44 26.11 29.13
N GLY A 907 -19.85 27.28 29.39
CA GLY A 907 -20.64 28.51 29.44
C GLY A 907 -21.02 28.93 28.04
N THR A 908 -22.30 28.87 27.69
CA THR A 908 -22.78 29.41 26.41
C THR A 908 -23.13 30.88 26.58
N ASP A 909 -22.42 31.73 25.83
CA ASP A 909 -22.85 33.12 25.66
C ASP A 909 -24.11 33.10 24.81
N THR A 910 -25.23 33.61 25.33
CA THR A 910 -26.48 33.70 24.57
C THR A 910 -26.45 34.92 23.66
N THR A 911 -25.48 34.95 22.74
CA THR A 911 -25.53 35.73 21.50
C THR A 911 -26.54 35.07 20.55
N GLY A 912 -27.79 34.95 21.01
CA GLY A 912 -28.88 34.39 20.21
C GLY A 912 -29.12 35.23 18.97
N THR A 913 -29.71 34.65 17.94
CA THR A 913 -30.13 35.42 16.76
C THR A 913 -31.24 36.40 17.15
N ASN A 914 -31.18 37.65 16.69
CA ASN A 914 -32.35 38.53 16.68
C ASN A 914 -33.34 37.98 15.63
N LEU A 915 -34.35 37.27 16.10
CA LEU A 915 -35.38 36.63 15.29
C LEU A 915 -36.25 37.66 14.55
N ALA A 916 -36.27 38.92 15.01
CA ALA A 916 -37.10 40.00 14.47
C ALA A 916 -36.48 40.74 13.26
N ALA A 917 -35.17 40.61 13.02
CA ALA A 917 -34.49 41.37 11.98
C ALA A 917 -35.09 41.08 10.58
N GLY A 918 -35.47 42.15 9.87
CA GLY A 918 -36.09 42.07 8.54
C GLY A 918 -37.43 41.32 8.48
N LYS A 919 -38.18 41.23 9.58
CA LYS A 919 -39.45 40.50 9.64
C LYS A 919 -40.66 41.35 9.29
N PRO A 920 -41.73 40.77 8.72
CA PRO A 920 -43.00 41.48 8.51
C PRO A 920 -43.56 42.02 9.82
N THR A 921 -44.03 43.27 9.79
CA THR A 921 -44.61 43.96 10.94
C THR A 921 -46.08 44.32 10.72
N SER A 922 -46.75 44.75 11.78
CA SER A 922 -48.11 45.30 11.75
C SER A 922 -48.31 46.24 12.94
N GLU A 923 -49.29 47.14 12.83
CA GLU A 923 -49.51 48.22 13.79
C GLU A 923 -50.99 48.55 13.97
N SER A 924 -51.32 49.30 15.03
CA SER A 924 -52.64 49.93 15.18
C SER A 924 -52.83 51.17 14.31
N SER A 925 -51.76 51.95 14.10
CA SER A 925 -51.68 53.10 13.19
C SER A 925 -50.22 53.57 13.06
N HIS A 926 -49.95 54.49 12.12
CA HIS A 926 -48.77 55.35 12.13
C HIS A 926 -49.14 56.81 11.87
N THR A 927 -48.21 57.73 12.13
CA THR A 927 -48.23 59.15 11.73
C THR A 927 -47.19 59.36 10.62
N ASP A 928 -47.55 60.11 9.58
CA ASP A 928 -46.64 60.58 8.52
C ASP A 928 -45.78 59.45 7.91
N VAL A 929 -44.46 59.61 7.80
CA VAL A 929 -43.53 58.65 7.17
C VAL A 929 -42.87 57.67 8.16
N TYR A 930 -43.53 57.34 9.28
CA TYR A 930 -42.98 56.51 10.36
C TYR A 930 -43.69 55.16 10.55
N PRO A 931 -43.68 54.25 9.54
CA PRO A 931 -44.36 52.96 9.58
C PRO A 931 -43.63 51.92 10.47
N SER A 932 -44.36 50.90 10.89
CA SER A 932 -43.83 49.79 11.70
C SER A 932 -42.76 48.93 11.04
N SER A 933 -42.50 49.00 9.73
CA SER A 933 -41.35 48.31 9.11
C SER A 933 -40.03 48.69 9.77
N ASN A 934 -39.95 49.95 10.21
CA ASN A 934 -38.79 50.57 10.82
C ASN A 934 -38.33 49.82 12.09
N VAL A 935 -39.24 49.21 12.86
CA VAL A 935 -38.88 48.52 14.12
C VAL A 935 -38.11 47.20 13.94
N THR A 936 -37.72 46.86 12.71
CA THR A 936 -37.01 45.63 12.35
C THR A 936 -35.90 45.84 11.31
N ASP A 937 -35.63 47.08 10.90
CA ASP A 937 -34.69 47.39 9.83
C ASP A 937 -33.21 47.37 10.27
N SER A 938 -32.97 47.25 11.59
CA SER A 938 -31.64 47.28 12.23
C SER A 938 -30.93 48.65 12.22
N ASP A 939 -31.64 49.75 11.92
CA ASP A 939 -31.17 51.13 12.10
C ASP A 939 -31.88 51.80 13.28
N GLN A 940 -31.17 51.92 14.41
CA GLN A 940 -31.68 52.64 15.58
C GLN A 940 -31.98 54.13 15.30
N GLY A 941 -31.54 54.70 14.17
CA GLY A 941 -31.91 56.05 13.72
C GLY A 941 -33.33 56.17 13.16
N SER A 942 -33.92 55.07 12.66
CA SER A 942 -35.31 55.02 12.18
C SER A 942 -36.29 54.86 13.36
N TYR A 943 -37.60 55.05 13.13
CA TYR A 943 -38.63 54.71 14.12
C TYR A 943 -40.03 54.59 13.54
N TRP A 944 -40.87 53.83 14.25
CA TRP A 944 -42.33 53.87 14.17
C TRP A 944 -42.89 54.93 15.12
N GLU A 945 -43.91 55.67 14.68
CA GLU A 945 -44.72 56.55 15.52
C GLU A 945 -46.21 56.36 15.22
N SER A 946 -47.02 56.03 16.23
CA SER A 946 -48.48 55.88 16.12
C SER A 946 -49.22 57.21 15.92
N ALA A 947 -50.52 57.17 15.60
CA ALA A 947 -51.39 58.35 15.59
C ALA A 947 -51.42 59.09 16.94
N ASN A 948 -51.14 60.40 16.91
CA ASN A 948 -51.02 61.24 18.11
C ASN A 948 -52.33 61.35 18.93
N ASN A 949 -52.21 61.22 20.26
CA ASN A 949 -53.29 61.25 21.26
C ASN A 949 -54.28 60.07 21.23
N THR A 950 -53.93 58.93 20.60
CA THR A 950 -54.87 57.79 20.39
C THR A 950 -54.55 56.53 21.20
N PHE A 951 -53.88 56.64 22.36
CA PHE A 951 -53.55 55.50 23.21
C PHE A 951 -54.81 54.69 23.64
N PRO A 952 -54.73 53.34 23.73
CA PRO A 952 -53.55 52.50 23.52
C PRO A 952 -53.21 52.29 22.02
N GLN A 953 -51.92 52.23 21.72
CA GLN A 953 -51.39 51.95 20.38
C GLN A 953 -50.41 50.78 20.46
N TRP A 954 -50.22 50.03 19.37
CA TRP A 954 -49.35 48.84 19.36
C TRP A 954 -48.61 48.66 18.04
N VAL A 955 -47.44 48.02 18.14
CA VAL A 955 -46.67 47.50 17.02
C VAL A 955 -46.32 46.03 17.27
N GLN A 956 -46.23 45.24 16.20
CA GLN A 956 -46.12 43.79 16.20
C GLN A 956 -45.13 43.31 15.15
N VAL A 957 -44.41 42.24 15.46
CA VAL A 957 -43.55 41.49 14.52
C VAL A 957 -44.12 40.08 14.32
N ASP A 958 -44.14 39.60 13.07
CA ASP A 958 -44.39 38.20 12.71
C ASP A 958 -43.06 37.49 12.38
N LEU A 959 -42.65 36.52 13.20
CA LEU A 959 -41.44 35.74 12.97
C LEU A 959 -41.52 34.81 11.74
N GLY A 960 -42.72 34.63 11.18
CA GLY A 960 -43.09 33.74 10.08
C GLY A 960 -43.46 32.33 10.53
N SER A 961 -43.07 31.96 11.75
CA SER A 961 -43.37 30.66 12.39
C SER A 961 -43.19 30.79 13.90
N ALA A 962 -43.76 29.87 14.68
CA ALA A 962 -43.60 29.89 16.13
C ALA A 962 -42.13 29.59 16.52
N ARG A 963 -41.58 30.40 17.43
CA ARG A 963 -40.21 30.29 17.97
C ARG A 963 -40.21 30.61 19.46
N SER A 964 -39.31 29.97 20.21
CA SER A 964 -39.12 30.26 21.64
C SER A 964 -38.24 31.48 21.84
N ALA A 965 -38.70 32.41 22.68
CA ALA A 965 -37.96 33.60 23.10
C ALA A 965 -38.19 33.84 24.60
N SER A 966 -37.19 34.40 25.28
CA SER A 966 -37.23 34.79 26.70
C SER A 966 -36.88 36.27 26.93
N ARG A 967 -36.38 36.95 25.88
CA ARG A 967 -35.92 38.34 25.92
C ARG A 967 -36.37 39.10 24.68
N VAL A 968 -36.99 40.25 24.91
CA VAL A 968 -37.20 41.30 23.90
C VAL A 968 -36.33 42.50 24.29
N VAL A 969 -35.75 43.17 23.31
CA VAL A 969 -35.09 44.46 23.48
C VAL A 969 -35.82 45.49 22.63
N LEU A 970 -36.26 46.57 23.26
CA LEU A 970 -36.90 47.71 22.61
C LEU A 970 -35.97 48.91 22.69
N GLN A 971 -35.90 49.70 21.63
CA GLN A 971 -35.10 50.92 21.60
C GLN A 971 -35.92 52.14 21.16
N LEU A 972 -35.38 53.33 21.43
CA LEU A 972 -35.67 54.57 20.72
C LEU A 972 -34.35 55.12 20.14
N PRO A 973 -34.37 56.12 19.22
CA PRO A 973 -33.14 56.66 18.67
C PRO A 973 -32.20 57.18 19.76
N ALA A 974 -30.93 56.76 19.71
CA ALA A 974 -29.98 56.97 20.81
C ALA A 974 -29.68 58.44 21.13
N THR A 975 -29.96 59.35 20.18
CA THR A 975 -29.82 60.81 20.30
C THR A 975 -31.01 61.50 20.97
N TRP A 976 -32.13 60.80 21.19
CA TRP A 976 -33.34 61.39 21.77
C TRP A 976 -33.21 61.63 23.27
N GLY A 977 -33.80 62.74 23.74
CA GLY A 977 -33.95 63.02 25.16
C GLY A 977 -34.75 61.95 25.90
N ALA A 978 -34.31 61.66 27.14
CA ALA A 978 -34.84 60.61 28.00
C ALA A 978 -36.37 60.71 28.16
N ARG A 979 -37.06 59.57 28.07
CA ARG A 979 -38.51 59.49 28.23
C ARG A 979 -38.93 58.15 28.80
N SER A 980 -40.16 58.04 29.27
CA SER A 980 -40.75 56.80 29.78
C SER A 980 -42.03 56.48 29.03
N GLN A 981 -42.19 55.21 28.67
CA GLN A 981 -43.39 54.68 28.06
C GLN A 981 -43.99 53.58 28.94
N THR A 982 -45.32 53.48 28.98
CA THR A 982 -46.02 52.41 29.69
C THR A 982 -46.31 51.28 28.71
N LEU A 983 -45.65 50.14 28.89
CA LEU A 983 -45.55 49.05 27.92
C LEU A 983 -46.11 47.75 28.49
N THR A 984 -46.88 47.03 27.66
CA THR A 984 -47.23 45.61 27.85
C THR A 984 -46.66 44.80 26.68
N LEU A 985 -46.00 43.67 26.94
CA LEU A 985 -45.54 42.76 25.89
C LEU A 985 -46.46 41.54 25.84
N SER A 986 -47.00 41.23 24.67
CA SER A 986 -47.91 40.10 24.45
C SER A 986 -47.45 39.21 23.29
N GLY A 987 -47.79 37.93 23.38
CA GLY A 987 -47.48 36.91 22.37
C GLY A 987 -48.74 36.23 21.83
N SER A 988 -48.68 35.79 20.58
CA SER A 988 -49.68 34.93 19.94
C SER A 988 -49.03 33.91 19.00
N THR A 989 -49.63 32.74 18.88
CA THR A 989 -49.29 31.72 17.86
C THR A 989 -50.15 31.85 16.59
N ASP A 990 -51.33 32.45 16.69
CA ASP A 990 -52.33 32.54 15.60
C ASP A 990 -52.51 33.95 15.01
N GLY A 991 -52.03 35.00 15.69
CA GLY A 991 -52.09 36.40 15.24
C GLY A 991 -53.38 37.14 15.60
N THR A 992 -54.28 36.48 16.34
CA THR A 992 -55.60 36.97 16.77
C THR A 992 -55.76 36.95 18.29
N THR A 993 -55.37 35.84 18.94
CA THR A 993 -55.48 35.63 20.39
C THR A 993 -54.15 35.97 21.05
N PHE A 994 -54.10 37.06 21.82
CA PHE A 994 -52.88 37.52 22.49
C PHE A 994 -52.90 37.26 24.00
N THR A 995 -51.76 36.81 24.53
CA THR A 995 -51.51 36.59 25.95
C THR A 995 -50.35 37.44 26.44
N ALA A 996 -50.43 38.02 27.64
CA ALA A 996 -49.38 38.88 28.16
C ALA A 996 -48.14 38.07 28.59
N LEU A 997 -47.00 38.32 27.93
CA LEU A 997 -45.68 37.78 28.30
C LEU A 997 -45.01 38.65 29.37
N LYS A 998 -45.27 39.96 29.32
CA LYS A 998 -44.89 40.93 30.35
C LYS A 998 -46.07 41.84 30.64
N SER A 999 -46.50 41.88 31.91
CA SER A 999 -47.55 42.77 32.40
C SER A 999 -47.20 44.25 32.18
N SER A 1000 -48.23 45.09 32.08
CA SER A 1000 -48.07 46.54 31.90
C SER A 1000 -47.20 47.15 33.00
N ALA A 1001 -46.17 47.89 32.61
CA ALA A 1001 -45.30 48.65 33.51
C ALA A 1001 -44.69 49.87 32.79
N VAL A 1002 -44.21 50.85 33.56
CA VAL A 1002 -43.48 52.00 33.05
C VAL A 1002 -42.02 51.61 32.83
N TYR A 1003 -41.49 51.88 31.63
CA TYR A 1003 -40.08 51.67 31.29
C TYR A 1003 -39.46 52.98 30.81
N THR A 1004 -38.31 53.33 31.37
CA THR A 1004 -37.54 54.52 31.02
C THR A 1004 -36.49 54.19 29.96
N PHE A 1005 -36.53 54.94 28.86
CA PHE A 1005 -35.50 54.99 27.84
C PHE A 1005 -34.57 56.17 28.18
N ASP A 1006 -33.32 55.87 28.52
CA ASP A 1006 -32.30 56.85 28.91
C ASP A 1006 -31.16 56.85 27.86
N PRO A 1007 -30.77 57.99 27.26
CA PRO A 1007 -29.70 58.05 26.26
C PRO A 1007 -28.33 57.62 26.81
N ASN A 1008 -28.09 57.69 28.12
CA ASN A 1008 -26.90 57.10 28.75
C ASN A 1008 -26.84 55.57 28.57
N THR A 1009 -28.01 54.92 28.45
CA THR A 1009 -28.18 53.50 28.11
C THR A 1009 -28.44 53.28 26.60
N LYS A 1010 -28.09 54.27 25.75
CA LYS A 1010 -28.46 54.34 24.33
C LYS A 1010 -29.96 54.16 24.09
N ASN A 1011 -30.81 54.73 24.95
CA ASN A 1011 -32.28 54.61 24.88
C ASN A 1011 -32.74 53.15 24.65
N THR A 1012 -32.27 52.21 25.48
CA THR A 1012 -32.52 50.77 25.32
C THR A 1012 -33.21 50.18 26.54
N VAL A 1013 -34.31 49.47 26.33
CA VAL A 1013 -35.12 48.78 27.36
C VAL A 1013 -35.12 47.29 27.06
N THR A 1014 -34.70 46.48 28.04
CA THR A 1014 -34.76 45.01 27.94
C THR A 1014 -35.95 44.46 28.71
N LEU A 1015 -36.81 43.70 28.03
CA LEU A 1015 -37.96 42.99 28.58
C LEU A 1015 -37.65 41.50 28.68
N THR A 1016 -37.34 41.01 29.88
CA THR A 1016 -37.18 39.58 30.17
C THR A 1016 -38.49 38.95 30.68
N PHE A 1017 -38.78 37.73 30.24
CA PHE A 1017 -39.98 36.97 30.59
C PHE A 1017 -39.68 35.47 30.55
N SER A 1018 -40.54 34.64 31.17
CA SER A 1018 -40.42 33.18 31.09
C SER A 1018 -40.49 32.73 29.64
N ALA A 1019 -39.57 31.86 29.21
CA ALA A 1019 -39.44 31.45 27.82
C ALA A 1019 -40.79 30.98 27.22
N ALA A 1020 -41.19 31.61 26.12
CA ALA A 1020 -42.49 31.40 25.49
C ALA A 1020 -42.33 31.16 23.99
N THR A 1021 -42.95 30.09 23.49
CA THR A 1021 -43.01 29.79 22.05
C THR A 1021 -44.19 30.53 21.42
N GLN A 1022 -43.90 31.54 20.60
CA GLN A 1022 -44.88 32.42 19.96
C GLN A 1022 -44.46 32.71 18.51
N ARG A 1023 -45.42 33.07 17.65
CA ARG A 1023 -45.15 33.50 16.27
C ARG A 1023 -45.15 35.03 16.16
N TYR A 1024 -46.11 35.66 16.83
CA TYR A 1024 -46.33 37.09 16.84
C TYR A 1024 -45.96 37.65 18.21
N PHE A 1025 -45.13 38.69 18.22
CA PHE A 1025 -44.83 39.47 19.42
C PHE A 1025 -45.34 40.88 19.23
N ARG A 1026 -46.12 41.40 20.17
CA ARG A 1026 -46.76 42.71 20.12
C ARG A 1026 -46.42 43.50 21.38
N VAL A 1027 -45.89 44.72 21.22
CA VAL A 1027 -45.82 45.69 22.31
C VAL A 1027 -47.02 46.64 22.22
N THR A 1028 -47.72 46.82 23.33
CA THR A 1028 -48.83 47.76 23.46
C THR A 1028 -48.43 48.88 24.42
N ILE A 1029 -48.57 50.11 23.94
CA ILE A 1029 -48.15 51.34 24.62
C ILE A 1029 -49.41 52.09 25.05
N THR A 1030 -49.53 52.39 26.34
CA THR A 1030 -50.70 53.09 26.91
C THR A 1030 -50.42 54.54 27.30
N ALA A 1031 -49.15 54.93 27.39
CA ALA A 1031 -48.71 56.32 27.61
C ALA A 1031 -47.24 56.48 27.22
N ASN A 1032 -46.86 57.69 26.80
CA ASN A 1032 -45.48 58.15 26.58
C ASN A 1032 -45.38 59.58 27.13
N ASN A 1033 -44.36 59.88 27.93
CA ASN A 1033 -44.19 61.22 28.52
C ASN A 1033 -43.30 62.17 27.70
N GLY A 1034 -42.64 61.68 26.64
CA GLY A 1034 -41.82 62.50 25.75
C GLY A 1034 -42.55 62.99 24.49
N TRP A 1035 -43.64 62.32 24.10
CA TRP A 1035 -44.44 62.64 22.91
C TRP A 1035 -45.85 62.00 23.02
N PRO A 1036 -46.93 62.57 22.45
CA PRO A 1036 -48.28 62.03 22.61
C PRO A 1036 -48.61 60.81 21.72
N ALA A 1037 -47.61 60.03 21.30
CA ALA A 1037 -47.76 58.80 20.52
C ALA A 1037 -46.87 57.68 21.06
N GLY A 1038 -47.21 56.43 20.75
CA GLY A 1038 -46.32 55.28 20.95
C GLY A 1038 -45.19 55.32 19.93
N GLN A 1039 -43.95 55.13 20.39
CA GLN A 1039 -42.74 55.21 19.58
C GLN A 1039 -41.82 54.01 19.85
N VAL A 1040 -41.19 53.46 18.82
CA VAL A 1040 -40.15 52.40 18.90
C VAL A 1040 -39.19 52.56 17.71
N SER A 1041 -37.87 52.52 17.92
CA SER A 1041 -36.88 52.43 16.82
C SER A 1041 -36.58 51.00 16.42
N GLU A 1042 -36.39 50.11 17.39
CA GLU A 1042 -36.04 48.70 17.16
C GLU A 1042 -36.83 47.80 18.13
N PHE A 1043 -37.34 46.67 17.63
CA PHE A 1043 -38.09 45.66 18.38
C PHE A 1043 -37.44 44.29 18.16
N GLN A 1044 -36.36 44.04 18.89
CA GLN A 1044 -35.51 42.87 18.74
C GLN A 1044 -36.05 41.72 19.61
N ILE A 1045 -36.17 40.52 19.03
CA ILE A 1045 -36.72 39.33 19.68
C ILE A 1045 -35.62 38.27 19.71
N TRP A 1046 -35.14 37.91 20.89
CA TRP A 1046 -33.97 37.04 21.04
C TRP A 1046 -34.41 35.62 21.40
N ALA A 1047 -33.85 34.63 20.69
CA ALA A 1047 -34.07 33.21 20.98
C ALA A 1047 -33.78 32.88 22.46
N SER A 1048 -34.60 32.00 23.04
CA SER A 1048 -34.58 31.63 24.47
C SER A 1048 -33.42 30.71 24.84
#